data_AF-A0A3E2HA99-F1
#
_entry.id   AF-A0A3E2HA99-F1
#
_cell.length_a   1.000
_cell.length_b   1.000
_cell.length_c   1.000
_cell.angle_alpha   90.00
_cell.angle_beta   90.00
_cell.angle_gamma   90.00
#
_symmetry.space_group_name_H-M   'P 1'
#
loop_
_entity.id
_entity.type
_entity.pdbx_description
1 polymer ?
#
loop_
_entity_poly.entity_id
_entity_poly.type
_entity_poly.pdbx_seq_one_letter_code
_entity_poly.pdbx_strand_id
1 'polypeptide(L)'
;MVSPAVPELTEEVLHESTDARTETLPTLRELGPPDLVQLIKQAPRSPGKQIGVYHHVTGVDASSSASLAAYINTLTYQEGGQSAPKIVEGIYCCYNAFSRVDMRVHVKIPGSVESYCVDERGDKRNATDELWLETYLCSVLRAYSYADDGSGDSIRKIMGVRRFNPVTNTETEHRFLSAAEHLFFRGWQLGSDSVVQVPNNVSNHLTSGLLKYFHTTGRYASGINLFEKLRTKNIEVTSLLAKVMFMGNEEVQGVRVLHEAVKQSPMDYVMLDTQAEFLKKKALNPNTPELKEERLKMALGCADRSTVAAPSEFLTWARLAEVYVAMEDWENALTTLNSCPMFTYQDKDAPIMPEPRDVYLPTLPETRLDEIDSEPESKYGEQVHPSLHGLRAAQYKGTFKHAYSILTEMTKKIGWDQLLKIRSSVFVMEEEYRSEKQPSVTHQNESKRNASTDVIRGSPSPKVNGSKDEHEDGDENVANGGESASSRNNEATVDVNNSMEKPSHTVTAEEVKAGNEENDATEEQLARFNNKRLCERWLDSLFMVLYEDLRIYTIWRTEMAQYRAQSIQYKKSAEEWEILGSLAERLHHHEEAAEAYRACLTIRFSPKALTGILHEFEKTKSTREIVAATIRLVTWQYRWYSEFSPELLYTIRTLIEDEGAVKVRSIIQATSLPQNVLDLTHHYAALCAAFRSSGTEG
;
A
#
# COMPACT_ATOMS: atom_id res chain seq x y z
N MET A 1 19.61 19.81 14.98
CA MET A 1 19.26 18.55 14.28
C MET A 1 19.69 18.69 12.84
N VAL A 2 20.18 17.61 12.23
CA VAL A 2 20.55 17.61 10.81
C VAL A 2 19.27 17.76 10.00
N SER A 3 19.18 18.80 9.17
CA SER A 3 18.05 18.99 8.27
C SER A 3 18.28 18.24 6.97
N PRO A 4 17.23 17.61 6.38
CA PRO A 4 17.30 17.05 5.04
C PRO A 4 17.88 18.03 4.02
N ALA A 5 18.73 17.58 3.11
CA ALA A 5 19.18 18.41 1.99
C ALA A 5 18.01 18.88 1.12
N VAL A 6 18.25 19.90 0.30
CA VAL A 6 17.23 20.52 -0.56
C VAL A 6 17.44 20.00 -1.99
N PRO A 7 16.58 19.10 -2.50
CA PRO A 7 16.57 18.76 -3.92
C PRO A 7 16.07 19.96 -4.72
N GLU A 8 16.56 20.13 -5.95
CA GLU A 8 16.15 21.21 -6.85
C GLU A 8 15.83 20.67 -8.23
N LEU A 9 14.61 20.91 -8.68
CA LEU A 9 14.14 20.62 -10.04
C LEU A 9 14.07 21.96 -10.78
N THR A 10 14.81 22.09 -11.88
CA THR A 10 14.88 23.36 -12.62
C THR A 10 13.75 23.45 -13.62
N GLU A 11 13.01 24.56 -13.59
CA GLU A 11 11.95 24.86 -14.54
C GLU A 11 12.54 25.21 -15.92
N GLU A 12 11.87 24.78 -17.00
CA GLU A 12 12.17 25.26 -18.35
C GLU A 12 11.64 26.68 -18.55
N VAL A 13 10.39 26.92 -18.14
CA VAL A 13 9.72 28.22 -18.12
C VAL A 13 9.40 28.61 -16.68
N LEU A 14 9.72 29.86 -16.31
CA LEU A 14 9.43 30.36 -14.95
C LEU A 14 7.94 30.21 -14.62
N HIS A 15 7.66 29.68 -13.43
CA HIS A 15 6.30 29.47 -12.88
C HIS A 15 5.51 28.29 -13.48
N GLU A 16 6.09 27.52 -14.39
CA GLU A 16 5.42 26.35 -14.97
C GLU A 16 4.97 25.33 -13.91
N SER A 17 5.72 25.17 -12.81
CA SER A 17 5.33 24.26 -11.72
C SER A 17 4.08 24.73 -10.98
N THR A 18 3.93 26.04 -10.79
CA THR A 18 2.76 26.62 -10.14
C THR A 18 1.53 26.63 -11.05
N ASP A 19 1.74 26.78 -12.36
CA ASP A 19 0.68 26.72 -13.36
C ASP A 19 0.17 25.29 -13.50
N ALA A 20 1.06 24.30 -13.65
CA ALA A 20 0.71 22.88 -13.67
C ALA A 20 -0.02 22.44 -12.39
N ARG A 21 0.41 22.96 -11.22
CA ARG A 21 -0.32 22.73 -9.96
C ARG A 21 -1.74 23.31 -10.00
N THR A 22 -1.95 24.45 -10.63
CA THR A 22 -3.28 25.07 -10.75
C THR A 22 -4.19 24.25 -11.67
N GLU A 23 -3.65 23.77 -12.80
CA GLU A 23 -4.39 22.93 -13.76
C GLU A 23 -4.82 21.59 -13.17
N THR A 24 -4.09 21.08 -12.19
CA THR A 24 -4.40 19.80 -11.54
C THR A 24 -5.42 19.92 -10.40
N LEU A 25 -5.74 21.12 -9.88
CA LEU A 25 -6.67 21.29 -8.77
C LEU A 25 -8.05 20.61 -8.99
N PRO A 26 -8.70 20.72 -10.17
CA PRO A 26 -10.00 20.10 -10.42
C PRO A 26 -9.99 18.57 -10.43
N THR A 27 -8.81 17.94 -10.56
CA THR A 27 -8.68 16.48 -10.63
C THR A 27 -8.40 15.85 -9.27
N LEU A 28 -8.02 16.64 -8.26
CA LEU A 28 -7.72 16.17 -6.90
C LEU A 28 -8.98 15.62 -6.22
N ARG A 29 -8.84 14.46 -5.58
CA ARG A 29 -9.96 13.76 -4.95
C ARG A 29 -9.67 13.30 -3.52
N GLU A 30 -8.40 13.21 -3.15
CA GLU A 30 -7.96 12.75 -1.83
C GLU A 30 -7.49 13.95 -0.99
N LEU A 31 -6.58 13.70 -0.04
CA LEU A 31 -5.92 14.74 0.75
C LEU A 31 -5.17 15.77 -0.12
N GLY A 32 -4.90 15.49 -1.40
CA GLY A 32 -4.10 16.29 -2.34
C GLY A 32 -2.61 15.89 -2.39
N PRO A 33 -1.85 16.44 -3.35
CA PRO A 33 -0.42 16.14 -3.51
C PRO A 33 0.42 16.77 -2.41
N PRO A 34 1.70 16.36 -2.24
CA PRO A 34 2.67 17.09 -1.40
C PRO A 34 2.68 18.59 -1.69
N ASP A 35 3.07 19.37 -0.69
CA ASP A 35 3.18 20.81 -0.82
C ASP A 35 4.27 21.14 -1.85
N LEU A 36 4.06 22.22 -2.61
CA LEU A 36 4.99 22.69 -3.63
C LEU A 36 5.71 23.93 -3.11
N VAL A 37 7.02 23.98 -3.29
CA VAL A 37 7.83 25.16 -3.03
C VAL A 37 8.53 25.53 -4.31
N GLN A 38 8.16 26.67 -4.89
CA GLN A 38 8.83 27.24 -6.05
C GLN A 38 9.71 28.41 -5.57
N LEU A 39 10.93 28.50 -6.10
CA LEU A 39 11.90 29.54 -5.80
C LEU A 39 12.41 30.15 -7.10
N ILE A 40 12.51 31.47 -7.15
CA ILE A 40 13.21 32.18 -8.22
C ILE A 40 14.57 32.60 -7.71
N LYS A 41 15.60 32.08 -8.37
CA LYS A 41 16.99 32.36 -8.07
C LYS A 41 17.58 33.31 -9.11
N GLN A 42 18.37 34.26 -8.64
CA GLN A 42 19.04 35.26 -9.47
C GLN A 42 20.55 35.19 -9.27
N ALA A 43 21.31 35.01 -10.35
CA ALA A 43 22.76 34.98 -10.28
C ALA A 43 23.32 36.38 -9.95
N PRO A 44 24.29 36.52 -9.02
CA PRO A 44 24.80 37.84 -8.61
C PRO A 44 25.47 38.62 -9.74
N ARG A 45 26.04 37.90 -10.72
CA ARG A 45 26.77 38.47 -11.86
C ARG A 45 25.90 38.76 -13.08
N SER A 46 24.64 38.31 -13.10
CA SER A 46 23.74 38.47 -14.25
C SER A 46 22.29 38.62 -13.78
N PRO A 47 21.90 39.81 -13.29
CA PRO A 47 20.57 40.03 -12.71
C PRO A 47 19.42 39.82 -13.71
N GLY A 48 19.67 39.89 -15.02
CA GLY A 48 18.67 39.59 -16.04
C GLY A 48 18.35 38.11 -16.24
N LYS A 49 19.13 37.18 -15.64
CA LYS A 49 18.92 35.74 -15.79
C LYS A 49 18.39 35.16 -14.48
N GLN A 50 17.08 34.99 -14.42
CA GLN A 50 16.38 34.28 -13.36
C GLN A 50 16.24 32.81 -13.72
N ILE A 51 16.33 31.95 -12.71
CA ILE A 51 16.14 30.51 -12.82
C ILE A 51 15.06 30.13 -11.82
N GLY A 52 14.01 29.48 -12.31
CA GLY A 52 12.97 28.89 -11.49
C GLY A 52 13.41 27.51 -11.06
N VAL A 53 13.35 27.23 -9.76
CA VAL A 53 13.53 25.87 -9.24
C VAL A 53 12.38 25.53 -8.32
N TYR A 54 12.03 24.27 -8.25
CA TYR A 54 11.00 23.81 -7.32
C TYR A 54 11.39 22.49 -6.66
N HIS A 55 10.73 22.23 -5.53
CA HIS A 55 10.77 20.96 -4.84
C HIS A 55 9.47 20.72 -4.09
N HIS A 56 9.28 19.47 -3.68
CA HIS A 56 8.12 19.07 -2.91
C HIS A 56 8.47 18.95 -1.43
N VAL A 57 7.48 19.20 -0.57
CA VAL A 57 7.64 19.10 0.87
C VAL A 57 6.39 18.58 1.56
N THR A 58 6.56 17.91 2.69
CA THR A 58 5.48 17.53 3.61
C THR A 58 5.94 17.76 5.04
N GLY A 59 5.00 18.04 5.95
CA GLY A 59 5.27 18.14 7.38
C GLY A 59 5.79 19.51 7.87
N VAL A 60 5.81 20.53 7.01
CA VAL A 60 6.03 21.91 7.43
C VAL A 60 4.77 22.44 8.12
N ASP A 61 4.96 23.26 9.15
CA ASP A 61 3.87 23.88 9.88
C ASP A 61 3.10 24.87 8.99
N ALA A 62 1.90 24.46 8.58
CA ALA A 62 0.98 25.25 7.75
C ALA A 62 -0.12 25.95 8.57
N SER A 63 0.11 26.19 9.87
CA SER A 63 -0.84 26.90 10.75
C SER A 63 -0.98 28.40 10.44
N SER A 64 0.00 29.00 9.75
CA SER A 64 -0.05 30.41 9.39
C SER A 64 0.83 30.72 8.17
N SER A 65 0.56 31.85 7.52
CA SER A 65 1.42 32.37 6.45
C SER A 65 2.84 32.69 6.93
N ALA A 66 2.99 33.11 8.20
CA ALA A 66 4.29 33.39 8.80
C ALA A 66 5.15 32.13 8.94
N SER A 67 4.58 30.99 9.33
CA SER A 67 5.29 29.71 9.44
C SER A 67 5.82 29.24 8.07
N LEU A 68 5.00 29.35 7.02
CA LEU A 68 5.40 28.98 5.65
C LEU A 68 6.45 29.94 5.07
N ALA A 69 6.31 31.25 5.33
CA ALA A 69 7.32 32.23 4.94
C ALA A 69 8.64 32.01 5.68
N ALA A 70 8.59 31.62 6.96
CA ALA A 70 9.78 31.27 7.73
C ALA A 70 10.52 30.08 7.11
N TYR A 71 9.81 29.05 6.62
CA TYR A 71 10.43 27.96 5.89
C TYR A 71 11.17 28.44 4.64
N ILE A 72 10.57 29.29 3.79
CA ILE A 72 11.27 29.87 2.61
C ILE A 72 12.51 30.65 3.06
N ASN A 73 12.40 31.43 4.13
CA ASN A 73 13.54 32.16 4.69
C ASN A 73 14.68 31.22 5.13
N THR A 74 14.40 30.06 5.72
CA THR A 74 15.45 29.09 6.08
C THR A 74 16.26 28.61 4.86
N LEU A 75 15.64 28.51 3.69
CA LEU A 75 16.32 28.11 2.45
C LEU A 75 17.32 29.17 1.98
N THR A 76 17.02 30.46 2.21
CA THR A 76 17.94 31.55 1.84
C THR A 76 19.25 31.54 2.62
N TYR A 77 19.23 31.04 3.87
CA TYR A 77 20.43 30.94 4.70
C TYR A 77 21.27 29.68 4.40
N GLN A 78 20.69 28.68 3.74
CA GLN A 78 21.38 27.43 3.38
C GLN A 78 22.25 27.57 2.12
N GLU A 79 22.03 28.59 1.28
CA GLU A 79 22.89 28.88 0.12
C GLU A 79 24.21 29.54 0.56
N GLY A 80 25.15 28.72 1.02
CA GLY A 80 26.46 29.12 1.51
C GLY A 80 27.45 29.42 0.38
N GLY A 81 27.40 30.62 -0.23
CA GLY A 81 28.49 31.08 -1.08
C GLY A 81 28.28 32.48 -1.69
N GLN A 82 29.32 33.33 -1.70
CA GLN A 82 29.26 34.67 -2.33
C GLN A 82 29.00 34.64 -3.85
N SER A 83 29.21 33.49 -4.49
CA SER A 83 28.98 33.27 -5.94
C SER A 83 27.74 32.43 -6.25
N ALA A 84 27.02 31.94 -5.23
CA ALA A 84 25.77 31.21 -5.44
C ALA A 84 24.67 32.16 -5.92
N PRO A 85 23.72 31.68 -6.76
CA PRO A 85 22.53 32.45 -7.07
C PRO A 85 21.77 32.74 -5.78
N LYS A 86 21.11 33.89 -5.68
CA LYS A 86 20.34 34.29 -4.51
C LYS A 86 18.86 34.10 -4.77
N ILE A 87 18.13 33.60 -3.79
CA ILE A 87 16.67 33.55 -3.83
C ILE A 87 16.09 34.97 -3.73
N VAL A 88 15.29 35.37 -4.71
CA VAL A 88 14.64 36.68 -4.80
C VAL A 88 13.14 36.57 -4.55
N GLU A 89 12.53 35.46 -4.95
CA GLU A 89 11.11 35.20 -4.81
C GLU A 89 10.89 33.73 -4.43
N GLY A 90 9.86 33.46 -3.63
CA GLY A 90 9.45 32.10 -3.31
C GLY A 90 7.94 32.01 -3.13
N ILE A 91 7.36 30.91 -3.62
CA ILE A 91 5.94 30.59 -3.49
C ILE A 91 5.82 29.23 -2.80
N TYR A 92 5.13 29.18 -1.66
CA TYR A 92 4.75 27.94 -0.99
C TYR A 92 3.28 27.65 -1.25
N CYS A 93 2.94 26.47 -1.77
CA CYS A 93 1.58 26.03 -2.03
C CYS A 93 1.21 24.82 -1.16
N CYS A 94 0.15 24.95 -0.36
CA CYS A 94 -0.39 23.89 0.49
C CYS A 94 -1.87 23.66 0.17
N TYR A 95 -2.25 22.44 -0.18
CA TYR A 95 -3.62 22.13 -0.57
C TYR A 95 -4.52 21.94 0.66
N ASN A 96 -5.72 22.51 0.65
CA ASN A 96 -6.78 22.30 1.63
C ASN A 96 -7.85 21.40 1.01
N ALA A 97 -7.97 20.17 1.50
CA ALA A 97 -8.93 19.20 0.98
C ALA A 97 -10.37 19.41 1.51
N PHE A 98 -10.58 20.11 2.63
CA PHE A 98 -11.93 20.43 3.12
C PHE A 98 -12.64 21.41 2.20
N SER A 99 -11.98 22.53 1.91
CA SER A 99 -12.55 23.61 1.08
C SER A 99 -12.16 23.52 -0.39
N ARG A 100 -11.30 22.56 -0.77
CA ARG A 100 -10.77 22.35 -2.13
C ARG A 100 -10.13 23.61 -2.73
N VAL A 101 -9.26 24.22 -1.92
CA VAL A 101 -8.49 25.42 -2.31
C VAL A 101 -7.01 25.17 -2.06
N ASP A 102 -6.16 25.79 -2.86
CA ASP A 102 -4.70 25.75 -2.71
C ASP A 102 -4.25 27.03 -2.02
N MET A 103 -3.79 26.93 -0.77
CA MET A 103 -3.27 28.06 0.00
C MET A 103 -1.87 28.40 -0.52
N ARG A 104 -1.64 29.66 -0.88
CA ARG A 104 -0.36 30.14 -1.41
C ARG A 104 0.21 31.26 -0.57
N VAL A 105 1.49 31.14 -0.24
CA VAL A 105 2.28 32.18 0.44
C VAL A 105 3.40 32.60 -0.49
N HIS A 106 3.33 33.84 -0.94
CA HIS A 106 4.27 34.45 -1.84
C HIS A 106 5.19 35.41 -1.05
N VAL A 107 6.49 35.13 -1.08
CA VAL A 107 7.53 35.87 -0.37
C VAL A 107 8.45 36.52 -1.39
N LYS A 108 8.63 37.85 -1.30
CA LYS A 108 9.63 38.60 -2.08
C LYS A 108 10.77 39.04 -1.16
N ILE A 109 12.02 38.87 -1.60
CA ILE A 109 13.21 39.09 -0.77
C ILE A 109 14.15 40.11 -1.42
N PRO A 110 14.53 41.20 -0.71
CA PRO A 110 13.92 41.71 0.53
C PRO A 110 12.54 42.32 0.23
N GLY A 111 11.52 42.06 1.03
CA GLY A 111 10.19 42.52 0.66
C GLY A 111 9.03 42.02 1.52
N SER A 112 7.87 41.94 0.88
CA SER A 112 6.57 41.63 1.49
C SER A 112 6.24 40.13 1.42
N VAL A 113 5.42 39.69 2.36
CA VAL A 113 4.75 38.39 2.35
C VAL A 113 3.29 38.61 2.00
N GLU A 114 2.81 37.97 0.95
CA GLU A 114 1.41 37.97 0.51
C GLU A 114 0.85 36.55 0.67
N SER A 115 -0.35 36.42 1.26
CA SER A 115 -1.04 35.14 1.40
C SER A 115 -2.42 35.19 0.78
N TYR A 116 -2.73 34.23 -0.07
CA TYR A 116 -4.00 34.08 -0.76
C TYR A 116 -4.32 32.60 -0.95
N CYS A 117 -5.54 32.28 -1.36
CA CYS A 117 -5.89 30.94 -1.80
C CYS A 117 -6.36 30.93 -3.25
N VAL A 118 -6.19 29.81 -3.93
CA VAL A 118 -6.58 29.60 -5.32
C VAL A 118 -7.63 28.49 -5.34
N ASP A 119 -8.77 28.74 -5.96
CA ASP A 119 -9.82 27.73 -6.10
C ASP A 119 -9.59 26.83 -7.32
N GLU A 120 -10.46 25.82 -7.51
CA GLU A 120 -10.42 24.92 -8.66
C GLU A 120 -10.53 25.64 -10.02
N ARG A 121 -10.98 26.89 -10.07
CA ARG A 121 -11.07 27.69 -11.31
C ARG A 121 -9.80 28.49 -11.58
N GLY A 122 -8.87 28.51 -10.64
CA GLY A 122 -7.67 29.35 -10.70
C GLY A 122 -7.88 30.77 -10.15
N ASP A 123 -9.05 31.08 -9.57
CA ASP A 123 -9.35 32.41 -9.06
C ASP A 123 -8.72 32.64 -7.69
N LYS A 124 -8.07 33.80 -7.52
CA LYS A 124 -7.46 34.21 -6.25
C LYS A 124 -8.53 34.69 -5.26
N ARG A 125 -8.48 34.19 -4.04
CA ARG A 125 -9.36 34.54 -2.91
C ARG A 125 -8.55 34.82 -1.64
N ASN A 126 -9.20 35.43 -0.66
CA ASN A 126 -8.58 35.78 0.61
C ASN A 126 -8.38 34.55 1.50
N ALA A 127 -7.20 34.42 2.10
CA ALA A 127 -6.87 33.36 3.04
C ALA A 127 -7.39 33.72 4.46
N THR A 128 -8.56 33.19 4.83
CA THR A 128 -9.16 33.37 6.17
C THR A 128 -8.57 32.42 7.21
N ASP A 129 -8.70 32.75 8.50
CA ASP A 129 -8.20 31.92 9.62
C ASP A 129 -8.79 30.50 9.64
N GLU A 130 -10.07 30.33 9.26
CA GLU A 130 -10.70 29.00 9.16
C GLU A 130 -10.03 28.13 8.08
N LEU A 131 -9.67 28.73 6.94
CA LEU A 131 -8.94 28.03 5.88
C LEU A 131 -7.55 27.62 6.35
N TRP A 132 -6.85 28.46 7.12
CA TRP A 132 -5.56 28.09 7.71
C TRP A 132 -5.66 26.93 8.70
N LEU A 133 -6.71 26.88 9.52
CA LEU A 133 -6.96 25.76 10.43
C LEU A 133 -7.18 24.45 9.65
N GLU A 134 -8.01 24.49 8.60
CA GLU A 134 -8.24 23.36 7.71
C GLU A 134 -6.96 22.90 7.01
N THR A 135 -6.19 23.83 6.46
CA THR A 135 -4.92 23.57 5.77
C THR A 135 -3.89 22.97 6.70
N TYR A 136 -3.78 23.45 7.93
CA TYR A 136 -2.90 22.87 8.95
C TYR A 136 -3.25 21.41 9.21
N LEU A 137 -4.53 21.09 9.43
CA LEU A 137 -4.94 19.70 9.66
C LEU A 137 -4.65 18.83 8.42
N CYS A 138 -4.97 19.32 7.22
CA CYS A 138 -4.65 18.63 5.97
C CYS A 138 -3.14 18.40 5.80
N SER A 139 -2.28 19.36 6.14
CA SER A 139 -0.82 19.22 5.98
C SER A 139 -0.26 18.15 6.91
N VAL A 140 -0.76 18.06 8.15
CA VAL A 140 -0.38 16.99 9.10
C VAL A 140 -0.84 15.62 8.60
N LEU A 141 -2.10 15.47 8.17
CA LEU A 141 -2.61 14.21 7.64
C LEU A 141 -1.87 13.77 6.37
N ARG A 142 -1.58 14.72 5.48
CA ARG A 142 -0.77 14.50 4.29
C ARG A 142 0.64 14.04 4.65
N ALA A 143 1.29 14.64 5.63
CA ALA A 143 2.60 14.19 6.11
C ALA A 143 2.58 12.73 6.58
N TYR A 144 1.54 12.28 7.30
CA TYR A 144 1.38 10.86 7.67
C TYR A 144 1.05 9.94 6.48
N SER A 145 0.30 10.44 5.49
CA SER A 145 -0.07 9.68 4.30
C SER A 145 1.11 9.47 3.36
N TYR A 146 1.96 10.48 3.14
CA TYR A 146 3.15 10.42 2.28
C TYR A 146 4.43 10.07 3.03
N ALA A 147 4.34 9.78 4.33
CA ALA A 147 5.47 9.32 5.12
C ALA A 147 6.03 8.01 4.58
N ASP A 148 7.33 7.82 4.81
CA ASP A 148 7.99 6.59 4.42
C ASP A 148 7.60 5.44 5.35
N ASP A 149 7.30 4.28 4.77
CA ASP A 149 7.01 3.04 5.48
C ASP A 149 8.28 2.19 5.72
N GLY A 150 9.46 2.73 5.36
CA GLY A 150 10.75 2.06 5.51
C GLY A 150 11.08 1.10 4.36
N SER A 151 10.11 0.77 3.51
CA SER A 151 10.31 -0.11 2.35
C SER A 151 11.08 0.57 1.22
N GLY A 152 11.06 1.91 1.15
CA GLY A 152 11.63 2.71 0.06
C GLY A 152 10.73 2.83 -1.18
N ASP A 153 9.64 2.08 -1.28
CA ASP A 153 8.69 2.14 -2.41
C ASP A 153 7.96 3.49 -2.46
N SER A 154 7.66 4.07 -1.28
CA SER A 154 6.98 5.36 -1.15
C SER A 154 7.85 6.55 -1.59
N ILE A 155 9.16 6.47 -1.31
CA ILE A 155 10.14 7.51 -1.57
C ILE A 155 10.37 7.69 -3.08
N ARG A 156 10.37 6.60 -3.84
CA ARG A 156 10.69 6.58 -5.28
C ARG A 156 9.56 7.11 -6.17
N LYS A 157 8.32 7.22 -5.65
CA LYS A 157 7.15 7.63 -6.47
C LYS A 157 7.16 9.09 -6.88
N ILE A 158 7.68 9.97 -6.04
CA ILE A 158 7.71 11.41 -6.29
C ILE A 158 9.13 11.90 -6.08
N MET A 159 9.68 12.51 -7.12
CA MET A 159 11.05 13.01 -7.11
C MET A 159 11.18 14.23 -6.19
N GLY A 160 12.28 14.28 -5.42
CA GLY A 160 12.64 15.49 -4.67
C GLY A 160 11.66 15.92 -3.57
N VAL A 161 11.06 14.97 -2.85
CA VAL A 161 10.16 15.29 -1.71
C VAL A 161 10.93 15.33 -0.40
N ARG A 162 10.93 16.48 0.27
CA ARG A 162 11.39 16.63 1.66
C ARG A 162 10.27 16.23 2.62
N ARG A 163 10.53 15.35 3.57
CA ARG A 163 9.51 14.88 4.52
C ARG A 163 9.91 15.21 5.94
N PHE A 164 9.22 16.18 6.53
CA PHE A 164 9.41 16.62 7.90
C PHE A 164 8.42 15.95 8.85
N ASN A 165 8.78 15.85 10.13
CA ASN A 165 7.84 15.41 11.15
C ASN A 165 6.92 16.58 11.55
N PRO A 166 5.61 16.52 11.30
CA PRO A 166 4.69 17.60 11.64
C PRO A 166 4.44 17.76 13.16
N VAL A 167 4.69 16.74 13.97
CA VAL A 167 4.42 16.74 15.42
C VAL A 167 5.67 16.29 16.18
N THR A 168 6.41 17.26 16.71
CA THR A 168 7.74 17.03 17.31
C THR A 168 7.77 17.17 18.83
N ASN A 169 6.72 17.72 19.43
CA ASN A 169 6.61 17.93 20.87
C ASN A 169 5.14 17.98 21.34
N THR A 170 4.93 18.03 22.65
CA THR A 170 3.59 18.06 23.27
C THR A 170 2.79 19.31 22.94
N GLU A 171 3.43 20.47 22.70
CA GLU A 171 2.73 21.69 22.31
C GLU A 171 2.13 21.55 20.90
N THR A 172 2.92 21.04 19.95
CA THR A 172 2.45 20.73 18.59
C THR A 172 1.39 19.63 18.58
N GLU A 173 1.50 18.63 19.47
CA GLU A 173 0.45 17.61 19.69
C GLU A 173 -0.86 18.28 20.12
N HIS A 174 -0.83 19.15 21.13
CA HIS A 174 -2.04 19.85 21.59
C HIS A 174 -2.71 20.67 20.50
N ARG A 175 -1.94 21.38 19.66
CA ARG A 175 -2.48 22.12 18.51
C ARG A 175 -3.11 21.20 17.48
N PHE A 176 -2.45 20.10 17.14
CA PHE A 176 -2.97 19.09 16.21
C PHE A 176 -4.28 18.48 16.70
N LEU A 177 -4.32 18.02 17.96
CA LEU A 177 -5.52 17.42 18.54
C LEU A 177 -6.67 18.43 18.69
N SER A 178 -6.36 19.69 19.00
CA SER A 178 -7.36 20.77 19.03
C SER A 178 -7.96 21.05 17.65
N ALA A 179 -7.13 21.08 16.60
CA ALA A 179 -7.61 21.25 15.22
C ALA A 179 -8.46 20.04 14.78
N ALA A 180 -8.02 18.83 15.11
CA ALA A 180 -8.76 17.61 14.86
C ALA A 180 -10.11 17.59 15.59
N GLU A 181 -10.18 18.00 16.86
CA GLU A 181 -11.43 18.11 17.63
C GLU A 181 -12.42 19.07 16.97
N HIS A 182 -11.94 20.23 16.51
CA HIS A 182 -12.77 21.26 15.88
C HIS A 182 -13.34 20.82 14.52
N LEU A 183 -12.54 20.13 13.70
CA LEU A 183 -12.91 19.72 12.35
C LEU A 183 -13.45 18.29 12.25
N PHE A 184 -13.52 17.54 13.35
CA PHE A 184 -13.83 16.11 13.38
C PHE A 184 -15.08 15.73 12.57
N PHE A 185 -16.21 16.42 12.80
CA PHE A 185 -17.49 16.12 12.15
C PHE A 185 -17.58 16.54 10.68
N ARG A 186 -16.56 17.26 10.18
CA ARG A 186 -16.37 17.53 8.75
C ARG A 186 -15.34 16.59 8.13
N GLY A 187 -14.71 15.71 8.91
CA GLY A 187 -13.61 14.83 8.49
C GLY A 187 -13.96 13.88 7.33
N TRP A 188 -15.23 13.50 7.21
CA TRP A 188 -15.71 12.69 6.08
C TRP A 188 -15.53 13.37 4.71
N GLN A 189 -15.43 14.70 4.66
CA GLN A 189 -15.17 15.46 3.43
C GLN A 189 -13.79 15.20 2.84
N LEU A 190 -12.84 14.72 3.66
CA LEU A 190 -11.47 14.45 3.24
C LEU A 190 -11.34 13.20 2.37
N GLY A 191 -12.37 12.35 2.30
CA GLY A 191 -12.29 11.02 1.69
C GLY A 191 -11.92 9.93 2.70
N SER A 192 -11.70 8.72 2.20
CA SER A 192 -11.39 7.53 3.01
C SER A 192 -10.39 6.62 2.32
N ASP A 193 -9.87 5.65 3.06
CA ASP A 193 -9.04 4.60 2.47
C ASP A 193 -9.80 3.79 1.41
N SER A 194 -9.09 3.29 0.40
CA SER A 194 -9.63 2.50 -0.73
C SER A 194 -10.44 1.22 -0.37
N VAL A 195 -10.45 0.83 0.90
CA VAL A 195 -11.21 -0.31 1.42
C VAL A 195 -12.60 0.09 1.95
N VAL A 196 -12.84 1.39 2.13
CA VAL A 196 -14.10 1.96 2.60
C VAL A 196 -14.85 2.52 1.40
N GLN A 197 -16.12 2.16 1.26
CA GLN A 197 -16.92 2.63 0.13
C GLN A 197 -17.40 4.08 0.33
N VAL A 198 -17.99 4.32 1.50
CA VAL A 198 -18.59 5.62 1.84
C VAL A 198 -17.90 6.18 3.07
N PRO A 199 -17.17 7.32 2.94
CA PRO A 199 -16.61 8.01 4.08
C PRO A 199 -17.70 8.40 5.08
N ASN A 200 -17.47 8.12 6.36
CA ASN A 200 -18.37 8.52 7.44
C ASN A 200 -17.56 9.19 8.56
N ASN A 201 -18.20 9.53 9.69
CA ASN A 201 -17.51 10.23 10.79
C ASN A 201 -16.41 9.40 11.47
N VAL A 202 -16.43 8.08 11.29
CA VAL A 202 -15.53 7.12 11.94
C VAL A 202 -14.49 6.56 10.97
N SER A 203 -14.83 6.45 9.69
CA SER A 203 -14.02 5.87 8.61
C SER A 203 -13.73 6.93 7.57
N ASN A 204 -12.64 7.68 7.76
CA ASN A 204 -12.15 8.72 6.86
C ASN A 204 -10.64 8.95 7.10
N HIS A 205 -10.00 9.76 6.25
CA HIS A 205 -8.56 10.02 6.38
C HIS A 205 -8.15 10.69 7.69
N LEU A 206 -9.01 11.51 8.30
CA LEU A 206 -8.72 12.12 9.60
C LEU A 206 -8.67 11.06 10.70
N THR A 207 -9.65 10.16 10.76
CA THR A 207 -9.68 9.10 11.79
C THR A 207 -8.59 8.07 11.57
N SER A 208 -8.33 7.66 10.31
CA SER A 208 -7.19 6.79 9.96
C SER A 208 -5.86 7.45 10.36
N GLY A 209 -5.68 8.74 10.09
CA GLY A 209 -4.49 9.51 10.47
C GLY A 209 -4.31 9.62 11.98
N LEU A 210 -5.38 9.89 12.75
CA LEU A 210 -5.35 9.93 14.21
C LEU A 210 -5.02 8.57 14.82
N LEU A 211 -5.64 7.49 14.33
CA LEU A 211 -5.33 6.14 14.79
C LEU A 211 -3.87 5.77 14.50
N LYS A 212 -3.36 6.11 13.31
CA LYS A 212 -1.94 5.92 12.97
C LYS A 212 -1.03 6.75 13.89
N TYR A 213 -1.38 8.00 14.18
CA TYR A 213 -0.66 8.86 15.13
C TYR A 213 -0.58 8.23 16.53
N PHE A 214 -1.71 7.80 17.10
CA PHE A 214 -1.73 7.21 18.45
C PHE A 214 -1.00 5.87 18.49
N HIS A 215 -1.14 5.05 17.45
CA HIS A 215 -0.44 3.78 17.34
C HIS A 215 1.09 3.96 17.32
N THR A 216 1.59 4.90 16.54
CA THR A 216 3.04 5.07 16.33
C THR A 216 3.71 5.81 17.49
N THR A 217 3.05 6.83 18.05
CA THR A 217 3.60 7.64 19.15
C THR A 217 3.37 7.04 20.54
N GLY A 218 2.41 6.13 20.70
CA GLY A 218 2.03 5.57 22.00
C GLY A 218 1.23 6.52 22.89
N ARG A 219 0.74 7.64 22.36
CA ARG A 219 0.00 8.68 23.10
C ARG A 219 -1.47 8.31 23.33
N TYR A 220 -1.71 7.09 23.85
CA TYR A 220 -3.05 6.54 24.00
C TYR A 220 -3.93 7.36 24.95
N ALA A 221 -3.37 7.90 26.03
CA ALA A 221 -4.12 8.76 26.97
C ALA A 221 -4.67 10.03 26.29
N SER A 222 -3.89 10.67 25.41
CA SER A 222 -4.35 11.82 24.62
C SER A 222 -5.51 11.42 23.70
N GLY A 223 -5.42 10.25 23.05
CA GLY A 223 -6.44 9.73 22.16
C GLY A 223 -7.74 9.33 22.88
N ILE A 224 -7.63 8.69 24.05
CA ILE A 224 -8.77 8.36 24.91
C ILE A 224 -9.53 9.65 25.29
N ASN A 225 -8.81 10.67 25.78
CA ASN A 225 -9.42 11.95 26.15
C ASN A 225 -10.11 12.65 24.97
N LEU A 226 -9.50 12.62 23.78
CA LEU A 226 -10.10 13.20 22.57
C LEU A 226 -11.40 12.48 22.19
N PHE A 227 -11.36 11.14 22.09
CA PHE A 227 -12.52 10.38 21.65
C PHE A 227 -13.62 10.29 22.72
N GLU A 228 -13.31 10.36 24.01
CA GLU A 228 -14.33 10.51 25.06
C GLU A 228 -15.12 11.81 24.90
N LYS A 229 -14.44 12.94 24.66
CA LYS A 229 -15.12 14.21 24.39
C LYS A 229 -16.01 14.12 23.16
N LEU A 230 -15.51 13.54 22.07
CA LEU A 230 -16.25 13.43 20.81
C LEU A 230 -17.43 12.44 20.90
N ARG A 231 -17.30 11.37 21.70
CA ARG A 231 -18.37 10.38 21.97
C ARG A 231 -19.63 11.04 22.54
N THR A 232 -19.49 12.13 23.30
CA THR A 232 -20.66 12.86 23.83
C THR A 232 -21.55 13.47 22.74
N LYS A 233 -20.99 13.73 21.55
CA LYS A 233 -21.70 14.31 20.41
C LYS A 233 -22.20 13.25 19.42
N ASN A 234 -21.43 12.19 19.18
CA ASN A 234 -21.85 11.07 18.34
C ASN A 234 -21.37 9.75 18.95
N ILE A 235 -22.30 8.82 19.15
CA ILE A 235 -22.02 7.52 19.76
C ILE A 235 -21.14 6.62 18.89
N GLU A 236 -21.17 6.76 17.56
CA GLU A 236 -20.38 5.95 16.61
C GLU A 236 -18.87 6.04 16.88
N VAL A 237 -18.42 7.18 17.41
CA VAL A 237 -17.02 7.45 17.83
C VAL A 237 -16.54 6.47 18.91
N THR A 238 -17.45 5.80 19.59
CA THR A 238 -17.11 4.75 20.57
C THR A 238 -16.23 3.65 19.97
N SER A 239 -16.41 3.33 18.69
CA SER A 239 -15.54 2.37 17.99
C SER A 239 -14.07 2.82 17.95
N LEU A 240 -13.81 4.11 17.69
CA LEU A 240 -12.46 4.69 17.69
C LEU A 240 -11.87 4.71 19.11
N LEU A 241 -12.67 5.10 20.10
CA LEU A 241 -12.28 5.09 21.51
C LEU A 241 -11.83 3.69 21.94
N ALA A 242 -12.63 2.67 21.60
CA ALA A 242 -12.31 1.28 21.92
C ALA A 242 -11.04 0.81 21.21
N LYS A 243 -10.83 1.18 19.94
CA LYS A 243 -9.58 0.87 19.21
C LYS A 243 -8.35 1.45 19.92
N VAL A 244 -8.40 2.71 20.38
CA VAL A 244 -7.30 3.32 21.13
C VAL A 244 -7.10 2.67 22.50
N MET A 245 -8.18 2.35 23.22
CA MET A 245 -8.11 1.61 24.49
C MET A 245 -7.45 0.24 24.32
N PHE A 246 -7.79 -0.49 23.24
CA PHE A 246 -7.16 -1.77 22.92
C PHE A 246 -5.67 -1.62 22.59
N MET A 247 -5.28 -0.58 21.85
CA MET A 247 -3.87 -0.28 21.62
C MET A 247 -3.11 0.05 22.91
N GLY A 248 -3.76 0.74 23.86
CA GLY A 248 -3.23 1.07 25.17
C GLY A 248 -3.31 -0.04 26.22
N ASN A 249 -3.65 -1.27 25.84
CA ASN A 249 -3.84 -2.43 26.74
C ASN A 249 -4.96 -2.26 27.79
N GLU A 250 -5.89 -1.32 27.62
CA GLU A 250 -7.07 -1.10 28.48
C GLU A 250 -8.29 -1.91 28.02
N GLU A 251 -8.10 -3.21 27.81
CA GLU A 251 -9.08 -4.07 27.14
C GLU A 251 -10.42 -4.17 27.85
N VAL A 252 -10.41 -4.27 29.19
CA VAL A 252 -11.62 -4.40 30.00
C VAL A 252 -12.49 -3.14 29.86
N GLN A 253 -11.87 -1.96 29.83
CA GLN A 253 -12.60 -0.71 29.64
C GLN A 253 -13.14 -0.60 28.22
N GLY A 254 -12.32 -0.92 27.21
CA GLY A 254 -12.74 -0.92 25.81
C GLY A 254 -13.96 -1.82 25.56
N VAL A 255 -13.97 -3.03 26.12
CA VAL A 255 -15.12 -3.95 26.00
C VAL A 255 -16.36 -3.41 26.71
N ARG A 256 -16.22 -2.84 27.92
CA ARG A 256 -17.36 -2.24 28.66
C ARG A 256 -17.98 -1.08 27.89
N VAL A 257 -17.14 -0.22 27.34
CA VAL A 257 -17.54 0.96 26.55
C VAL A 257 -18.27 0.53 25.27
N LEU A 258 -17.75 -0.47 24.55
CA LEU A 258 -18.44 -1.04 23.38
C LEU A 258 -19.78 -1.67 23.76
N HIS A 259 -19.84 -2.43 24.87
CA HIS A 259 -21.08 -3.06 25.32
C HIS A 259 -22.17 -2.04 25.65
N GLU A 260 -21.81 -0.95 26.32
CA GLU A 260 -22.74 0.13 26.61
C GLU A 260 -23.25 0.82 25.33
N ALA A 261 -22.37 1.07 24.37
CA ALA A 261 -22.74 1.73 23.12
C ALA A 261 -23.57 0.83 22.19
N VAL A 262 -23.23 -0.46 22.07
CA VAL A 262 -24.00 -1.42 21.26
C VAL A 262 -25.41 -1.65 21.84
N LYS A 263 -25.61 -1.51 23.16
CA LYS A 263 -26.97 -1.51 23.72
C LYS A 263 -27.82 -0.34 23.23
N GLN A 264 -27.20 0.80 22.94
CA GLN A 264 -27.89 2.00 22.45
C GLN A 264 -28.06 1.95 20.92
N SER A 265 -27.04 1.48 20.20
CA SER A 265 -27.06 1.26 18.75
C SER A 265 -26.67 -0.19 18.40
N PRO A 266 -27.64 -1.13 18.39
CA PRO A 266 -27.34 -2.56 18.19
C PRO A 266 -26.89 -2.96 16.78
N MET A 267 -27.15 -2.11 15.78
CA MET A 267 -26.88 -2.38 14.35
C MET A 267 -25.78 -1.47 13.78
N ASP A 268 -24.93 -0.89 14.63
CA ASP A 268 -23.74 -0.17 14.15
C ASP A 268 -22.66 -1.16 13.70
N TYR A 269 -22.42 -1.21 12.38
CA TYR A 269 -21.49 -2.16 11.80
C TYR A 269 -20.04 -1.94 12.21
N VAL A 270 -19.62 -0.71 12.51
CA VAL A 270 -18.22 -0.38 12.85
C VAL A 270 -17.90 -0.81 14.27
N MET A 271 -18.84 -0.63 15.20
CA MET A 271 -18.70 -1.17 16.56
C MET A 271 -18.67 -2.70 16.56
N LEU A 272 -19.57 -3.33 15.79
CA LEU A 272 -19.63 -4.79 15.67
C LEU A 272 -18.37 -5.37 15.01
N ASP A 273 -17.83 -4.72 13.96
CA ASP A 273 -16.56 -5.11 13.34
C ASP A 273 -15.41 -4.99 14.35
N THR A 274 -15.36 -3.89 15.12
CA THR A 274 -14.33 -3.69 16.15
C THR A 274 -14.38 -4.80 17.22
N GLN A 275 -15.59 -5.23 17.62
CA GLN A 275 -15.77 -6.37 18.52
C GLN A 275 -15.33 -7.70 17.89
N ALA A 276 -15.72 -7.96 16.64
CA ALA A 276 -15.34 -9.16 15.91
C ALA A 276 -13.82 -9.26 15.73
N GLU A 277 -13.16 -8.15 15.38
CA GLU A 277 -11.70 -8.06 15.26
C GLU A 277 -11.02 -8.40 16.59
N PHE A 278 -11.47 -7.78 17.68
CA PHE A 278 -10.92 -8.00 19.01
C PHE A 278 -11.05 -9.46 19.44
N LEU A 279 -12.25 -10.05 19.28
CA LEU A 279 -12.52 -11.45 19.62
C LEU A 279 -11.69 -12.41 18.77
N LYS A 280 -11.53 -12.15 17.47
CA LYS A 280 -10.68 -12.94 16.57
C LYS A 280 -9.21 -12.91 17.04
N LYS A 281 -8.66 -11.72 17.32
CA LYS A 281 -7.29 -11.57 17.83
C LYS A 281 -7.09 -12.32 19.15
N LYS A 282 -8.08 -12.28 20.04
CA LYS A 282 -8.05 -13.04 21.30
C LYS A 282 -8.21 -14.55 21.14
N ALA A 283 -8.94 -15.01 20.13
CA ALA A 283 -9.08 -16.43 19.83
C ALA A 283 -7.78 -17.04 19.29
N LEU A 284 -7.01 -16.26 18.51
CA LEU A 284 -5.72 -16.69 17.95
C LEU A 284 -4.56 -16.58 18.94
N ASN A 285 -4.80 -16.13 20.17
CA ASN A 285 -3.75 -16.02 21.18
C ASN A 285 -3.32 -17.43 21.66
N PRO A 286 -2.03 -17.80 21.52
CA PRO A 286 -1.53 -19.13 21.90
C PRO A 286 -1.65 -19.43 23.39
N ASN A 287 -1.77 -18.41 24.24
CA ASN A 287 -1.84 -18.57 25.70
C ASN A 287 -3.19 -19.08 26.20
N THR A 288 -4.25 -19.05 25.37
CA THR A 288 -5.61 -19.43 25.78
C THR A 288 -6.34 -20.24 24.71
N PRO A 289 -5.86 -21.46 24.37
CA PRO A 289 -6.44 -22.28 23.31
C PRO A 289 -7.83 -22.82 23.66
N GLU A 290 -8.11 -23.05 24.95
CA GLU A 290 -9.38 -23.61 25.45
C GLU A 290 -10.59 -22.73 25.11
N LEU A 291 -10.39 -21.41 25.06
CA LEU A 291 -11.43 -20.43 24.74
C LEU A 291 -11.50 -20.08 23.26
N LYS A 292 -10.69 -20.71 22.40
CA LYS A 292 -10.64 -20.42 20.96
C LYS A 292 -12.02 -20.59 20.33
N GLU A 293 -12.65 -21.75 20.53
CA GLU A 293 -13.93 -22.08 19.90
C GLU A 293 -15.06 -21.14 20.35
N GLU A 294 -15.16 -20.87 21.66
CA GLU A 294 -16.18 -19.97 22.22
C GLU A 294 -16.00 -18.53 21.70
N ARG A 295 -14.76 -18.03 21.67
CA ARG A 295 -14.46 -16.68 21.18
C ARG A 295 -14.72 -16.54 19.68
N LEU A 296 -14.43 -17.57 18.89
CA LEU A 296 -14.74 -17.57 17.46
C LEU A 296 -16.25 -17.60 17.21
N LYS A 297 -17.02 -18.37 17.98
CA LYS A 297 -18.49 -18.33 17.91
C LYS A 297 -19.06 -16.95 18.24
N MET A 298 -18.51 -16.28 19.26
CA MET A 298 -18.89 -14.90 19.58
C MET A 298 -18.49 -13.91 18.47
N ALA A 299 -17.28 -14.06 17.91
CA ALA A 299 -16.80 -13.23 16.81
C ALA A 299 -17.68 -13.39 15.56
N LEU A 300 -18.10 -14.62 15.25
CA LEU A 300 -19.00 -14.94 14.15
C LEU A 300 -20.35 -14.22 14.33
N GLY A 301 -20.94 -14.29 15.52
CA GLY A 301 -22.20 -13.59 15.80
C GLY A 301 -22.11 -12.07 15.67
N CYS A 302 -20.93 -11.48 15.93
CA CYS A 302 -20.70 -10.05 15.72
C CYS A 302 -20.49 -9.72 14.24
N ALA A 303 -19.68 -10.52 13.54
CA ALA A 303 -19.36 -10.33 12.12
C ALA A 303 -20.60 -10.50 11.23
N ASP A 304 -21.43 -11.51 11.50
CA ASP A 304 -22.68 -11.76 10.77
C ASP A 304 -23.69 -10.61 10.94
N ARG A 305 -23.81 -10.05 12.15
CA ARG A 305 -24.64 -8.85 12.36
C ARG A 305 -24.05 -7.63 11.67
N SER A 306 -22.73 -7.50 11.62
CA SER A 306 -22.03 -6.41 10.94
C SER A 306 -22.28 -6.45 9.43
N THR A 307 -22.24 -7.63 8.79
CA THR A 307 -22.55 -7.78 7.37
C THR A 307 -24.01 -7.51 7.05
N VAL A 308 -24.94 -7.92 7.91
CA VAL A 308 -26.37 -7.59 7.77
C VAL A 308 -26.60 -6.08 7.91
N ALA A 309 -25.89 -5.42 8.82
CA ALA A 309 -25.99 -3.97 9.03
C ALA A 309 -25.43 -3.15 7.87
N ALA A 310 -24.32 -3.59 7.26
CA ALA A 310 -23.69 -2.90 6.13
C ALA A 310 -23.21 -3.92 5.07
N PRO A 311 -24.13 -4.40 4.20
CA PRO A 311 -23.81 -5.41 3.18
C PRO A 311 -23.04 -4.84 1.98
N SER A 312 -23.01 -3.51 1.80
CA SER A 312 -22.26 -2.86 0.71
C SER A 312 -20.81 -2.59 1.06
N GLU A 313 -20.42 -2.66 2.34
CA GLU A 313 -19.07 -2.37 2.80
C GLU A 313 -18.17 -3.61 2.70
N PHE A 314 -16.96 -3.46 2.15
CA PHE A 314 -16.02 -4.58 1.99
C PHE A 314 -15.57 -5.18 3.34
N LEU A 315 -15.28 -4.32 4.31
CA LEU A 315 -14.66 -4.72 5.57
C LEU A 315 -15.52 -5.70 6.37
N THR A 316 -16.85 -5.56 6.33
CA THR A 316 -17.78 -6.43 7.07
C THR A 316 -17.71 -7.87 6.54
N TRP A 317 -17.74 -8.03 5.21
CA TRP A 317 -17.61 -9.33 4.54
C TRP A 317 -16.20 -9.92 4.71
N ALA A 318 -15.17 -9.09 4.56
CA ALA A 318 -13.79 -9.53 4.76
C ALA A 318 -13.57 -10.05 6.19
N ARG A 319 -14.11 -9.35 7.21
CA ARG A 319 -14.06 -9.80 8.60
C ARG A 319 -14.77 -11.12 8.81
N LEU A 320 -15.96 -11.28 8.23
CA LEU A 320 -16.72 -12.53 8.31
C LEU A 320 -15.95 -13.70 7.67
N ALA A 321 -15.35 -13.49 6.50
CA ALA A 321 -14.51 -14.48 5.84
C ALA A 321 -13.29 -14.84 6.70
N GLU A 322 -12.59 -13.88 7.29
CA GLU A 322 -11.47 -14.11 8.21
C GLU A 322 -11.89 -14.94 9.45
N VAL A 323 -13.09 -14.70 9.99
CA VAL A 323 -13.61 -15.49 11.11
C VAL A 323 -13.87 -16.93 10.69
N TYR A 324 -14.48 -17.17 9.52
CA TYR A 324 -14.66 -18.53 8.98
C TYR A 324 -13.32 -19.23 8.72
N VAL A 325 -12.32 -18.51 8.17
CA VAL A 325 -10.94 -19.03 8.00
C VAL A 325 -10.29 -19.39 9.34
N ALA A 326 -10.58 -18.64 10.41
CA ALA A 326 -10.10 -18.95 11.76
C ALA A 326 -10.85 -20.13 12.41
N MET A 327 -12.11 -20.34 12.03
CA MET A 327 -12.94 -21.50 12.41
C MET A 327 -12.68 -22.75 11.58
N GLU A 328 -11.85 -22.65 10.54
CA GLU A 328 -11.55 -23.75 9.59
C GLU A 328 -12.79 -24.20 8.79
N ASP A 329 -13.77 -23.31 8.64
CA ASP A 329 -14.94 -23.49 7.79
C ASP A 329 -14.67 -22.90 6.41
N TRP A 330 -14.05 -23.71 5.55
CA TRP A 330 -13.52 -23.26 4.27
C TRP A 330 -14.59 -22.98 3.22
N GLU A 331 -15.70 -23.73 3.24
CA GLU A 331 -16.81 -23.55 2.30
C GLU A 331 -17.51 -22.21 2.56
N ASN A 332 -17.82 -21.91 3.83
CA ASN A 332 -18.43 -20.63 4.20
C ASN A 332 -17.44 -19.47 4.05
N ALA A 333 -16.16 -19.68 4.33
CA ALA A 333 -15.13 -18.66 4.06
C ALA A 333 -15.09 -18.29 2.56
N LEU A 334 -15.04 -19.28 1.68
CA LEU A 334 -14.91 -19.04 0.24
C LEU A 334 -16.18 -18.44 -0.38
N THR A 335 -17.36 -18.91 0.04
CA THR A 335 -18.64 -18.30 -0.40
C THR A 335 -18.78 -16.85 0.08
N THR A 336 -18.37 -16.56 1.32
CA THR A 336 -18.37 -15.21 1.88
C THR A 336 -17.41 -14.32 1.11
N LEU A 337 -16.20 -14.82 0.83
CA LEU A 337 -15.19 -14.08 0.05
C LEU A 337 -15.71 -13.74 -1.35
N ASN A 338 -16.39 -14.67 -2.03
CA ASN A 338 -17.00 -14.44 -3.34
C ASN A 338 -18.12 -13.39 -3.29
N SER A 339 -18.74 -13.19 -2.12
CA SER A 339 -19.81 -12.22 -1.92
C SER A 339 -19.28 -10.83 -1.51
N CYS A 340 -17.97 -10.66 -1.33
CA CYS A 340 -17.36 -9.39 -0.94
C CYS A 340 -17.55 -8.31 -2.05
N PRO A 341 -18.05 -7.12 -1.71
CA PRO A 341 -18.09 -6.00 -2.64
C PRO A 341 -16.66 -5.50 -2.90
N MET A 342 -16.25 -5.42 -4.17
CA MET A 342 -14.90 -5.01 -4.56
C MET A 342 -14.89 -3.58 -5.07
N PHE A 343 -13.93 -2.77 -4.60
CA PHE A 343 -13.81 -1.37 -5.00
C PHE A 343 -12.57 -1.16 -5.86
N THR A 344 -12.70 -0.25 -6.83
CA THR A 344 -11.55 0.21 -7.61
C THR A 344 -10.62 0.98 -6.71
N TYR A 345 -9.38 0.53 -6.63
CA TYR A 345 -8.38 1.22 -5.84
C TYR A 345 -8.07 2.60 -6.44
N GLN A 346 -8.16 3.63 -5.62
CA GLN A 346 -7.78 5.00 -5.96
C GLN A 346 -6.38 5.28 -5.41
N ASP A 347 -5.45 5.66 -6.31
CA ASP A 347 -4.09 6.05 -5.89
C ASP A 347 -4.12 7.42 -5.20
N LYS A 348 -3.12 7.64 -4.35
CA LYS A 348 -2.89 8.95 -3.72
C LYS A 348 -2.61 10.00 -4.79
N ASP A 349 -3.04 11.24 -4.55
CA ASP A 349 -2.82 12.35 -5.46
C ASP A 349 -1.31 12.59 -5.66
N ALA A 350 -0.78 12.26 -6.83
CA ALA A 350 0.62 12.55 -7.17
C ALA A 350 0.70 13.89 -7.93
N PRO A 351 1.75 14.69 -7.71
CA PRO A 351 1.95 15.90 -8.50
C PRO A 351 2.23 15.52 -9.95
N ILE A 352 1.46 16.09 -10.88
CA ILE A 352 1.71 15.99 -12.32
C ILE A 352 2.47 17.26 -12.70
N MET A 353 3.76 17.11 -12.97
CA MET A 353 4.66 18.23 -13.27
C MET A 353 5.23 18.11 -14.69
N PRO A 354 5.55 19.25 -15.34
CA PRO A 354 6.36 19.26 -16.56
C PRO A 354 7.71 18.58 -16.35
N GLU A 355 8.31 18.11 -17.45
CA GLU A 355 9.64 17.52 -17.41
C GLU A 355 10.67 18.59 -16.99
N PRO A 356 11.43 18.39 -15.90
CA PRO A 356 12.38 19.39 -15.43
C PRO A 356 13.56 19.48 -16.39
N ARG A 357 14.06 20.71 -16.60
CA ARG A 357 15.24 20.97 -17.43
C ARG A 357 16.51 20.32 -16.88
N ASP A 358 16.66 20.36 -15.55
CA ASP A 358 17.79 19.78 -14.83
C ASP A 358 17.32 19.31 -13.45
N VAL A 359 17.96 18.25 -12.95
CA VAL A 359 17.59 17.57 -11.71
C VAL A 359 18.81 17.52 -10.80
N TYR A 360 18.76 18.28 -9.71
CA TYR A 360 19.80 18.33 -8.70
C TYR A 360 19.34 17.63 -7.41
N LEU A 361 19.91 16.45 -7.15
CA LEU A 361 19.63 15.64 -5.97
C LEU A 361 20.88 15.54 -5.08
N PRO A 362 21.14 16.55 -4.20
CA PRO A 362 22.32 16.55 -3.35
C PRO A 362 22.29 15.42 -2.32
N THR A 363 23.46 14.90 -1.97
CA THR A 363 23.62 13.95 -0.86
C THR A 363 24.15 14.66 0.37
N LEU A 364 23.55 14.39 1.53
CA LEU A 364 24.03 14.93 2.80
C LEU A 364 25.37 14.27 3.16
N PRO A 365 26.41 15.03 3.53
CA PRO A 365 27.65 14.45 4.05
C PRO A 365 27.40 13.54 5.26
N GLU A 366 26.42 13.88 6.10
CA GLU A 366 26.06 13.13 7.31
C GLU A 366 25.43 11.77 7.00
N THR A 367 24.82 11.60 5.82
CA THR A 367 24.18 10.33 5.41
C THR A 367 25.11 9.41 4.66
N ARG A 368 26.38 9.79 4.49
CA ARG A 368 27.33 8.98 3.72
C ARG A 368 27.62 7.68 4.44
N LEU A 369 27.29 6.58 3.79
CA LEU A 369 27.60 5.24 4.26
C LEU A 369 27.94 4.38 3.05
N ASP A 370 29.17 3.87 3.00
CA ASP A 370 29.67 3.14 1.84
C ASP A 370 28.74 1.99 1.44
N GLU A 371 28.19 1.22 2.40
CA GLU A 371 27.23 0.13 2.14
C GLU A 371 25.96 0.56 1.39
N ILE A 372 25.53 1.82 1.56
CA ILE A 372 24.33 2.39 0.95
C ILE A 372 24.66 3.15 -0.34
N ASP A 373 25.78 3.88 -0.35
CA ASP A 373 26.18 4.74 -1.46
C ASP A 373 26.96 3.99 -2.55
N SER A 374 27.49 2.79 -2.26
CA SER A 374 28.10 1.91 -3.25
C SER A 374 27.02 1.21 -4.09
N GLU A 375 26.22 1.99 -4.81
CA GLU A 375 25.56 1.45 -6.00
C GLU A 375 26.67 1.17 -7.03
N PRO A 376 26.93 -0.08 -7.44
CA PRO A 376 27.62 -0.28 -8.70
C PRO A 376 26.74 0.36 -9.77
N GLU A 377 27.28 1.38 -10.46
CA GLU A 377 26.63 2.02 -11.61
C GLU A 377 25.91 0.96 -12.45
N SER A 378 24.63 1.21 -12.76
CA SER A 378 23.73 0.42 -13.62
C SER A 378 24.24 0.22 -15.06
N LYS A 379 25.51 -0.10 -15.26
CA LYS A 379 26.11 -0.48 -16.54
C LYS A 379 25.61 -1.85 -17.01
N TYR A 380 25.00 -2.62 -16.12
CA TYR A 380 24.21 -3.80 -16.45
C TYR A 380 22.93 -3.70 -15.64
N GLY A 381 21.80 -3.33 -16.25
CA GLY A 381 20.51 -3.63 -15.62
C GLY A 381 20.52 -5.12 -15.31
N GLU A 382 20.43 -5.49 -14.03
CA GLU A 382 20.40 -6.89 -13.63
C GLU A 382 19.27 -7.54 -14.43
N GLN A 383 19.61 -8.50 -15.30
CA GLN A 383 18.61 -9.19 -16.12
C GLN A 383 17.79 -10.09 -15.19
N VAL A 384 16.73 -9.54 -14.61
CA VAL A 384 15.75 -10.28 -13.83
C VAL A 384 14.97 -11.18 -14.79
N HIS A 385 14.78 -12.45 -14.40
CA HIS A 385 14.03 -13.38 -15.22
C HIS A 385 12.59 -12.88 -15.47
N PRO A 386 12.08 -12.85 -16.71
CA PRO A 386 10.76 -12.27 -17.04
C PRO A 386 9.58 -12.84 -16.24
N SER A 387 9.66 -14.10 -15.79
CA SER A 387 8.62 -14.70 -14.94
C SER A 387 8.48 -14.02 -13.58
N LEU A 388 9.55 -13.45 -13.04
CA LEU A 388 9.53 -12.74 -11.75
C LEU A 388 8.93 -11.34 -11.89
N HIS A 389 9.21 -10.63 -12.99
CA HIS A 389 8.52 -9.38 -13.31
C HIS A 389 7.03 -9.57 -13.66
N GLY A 390 6.67 -10.75 -14.17
CA GLY A 390 5.29 -11.10 -14.51
C GLY A 390 4.36 -11.34 -13.31
N LEU A 391 4.87 -11.30 -12.08
CA LEU A 391 4.09 -11.57 -10.86
C LEU A 391 3.08 -10.46 -10.57
N ARG A 392 1.84 -10.67 -11.03
CA ARG A 392 0.73 -9.72 -10.87
C ARG A 392 0.31 -9.51 -9.41
N ALA A 393 0.51 -10.50 -8.55
CA ALA A 393 0.15 -10.43 -7.12
C ALA A 393 0.80 -9.24 -6.40
N ALA A 394 2.02 -8.87 -6.81
CA ALA A 394 2.76 -7.75 -6.22
C ALA A 394 2.09 -6.38 -6.46
N GLN A 395 1.22 -6.28 -7.48
CA GLN A 395 0.56 -5.04 -7.87
C GLN A 395 -0.80 -4.83 -7.20
N TYR A 396 -1.34 -5.84 -6.51
CA TYR A 396 -2.63 -5.71 -5.85
C TYR A 396 -2.59 -4.68 -4.71
N LYS A 397 -3.62 -3.83 -4.68
CA LYS A 397 -3.84 -2.80 -3.65
C LYS A 397 -5.32 -2.81 -3.23
N GLY A 398 -5.64 -2.15 -2.11
CA GLY A 398 -7.00 -2.03 -1.60
C GLY A 398 -7.67 -3.38 -1.31
N THR A 399 -8.94 -3.51 -1.68
CA THR A 399 -9.76 -4.71 -1.42
C THR A 399 -9.18 -5.98 -2.03
N PHE A 400 -8.59 -5.90 -3.24
CA PHE A 400 -7.98 -7.06 -3.92
C PHE A 400 -6.79 -7.63 -3.16
N LYS A 401 -5.94 -6.76 -2.58
CA LYS A 401 -4.81 -7.20 -1.76
C LYS A 401 -5.29 -7.91 -0.50
N HIS A 402 -6.33 -7.38 0.14
CA HIS A 402 -6.91 -7.95 1.35
C HIS A 402 -7.57 -9.30 1.07
N ALA A 403 -8.39 -9.39 0.02
CA ALA A 403 -9.00 -10.64 -0.42
C ALA A 403 -7.95 -11.71 -0.80
N TYR A 404 -6.88 -11.31 -1.50
CA TYR A 404 -5.77 -12.20 -1.83
C TYR A 404 -5.06 -12.72 -0.58
N SER A 405 -4.86 -11.88 0.45
CA SER A 405 -4.29 -12.29 1.73
C SER A 405 -5.13 -13.35 2.46
N ILE A 406 -6.46 -13.24 2.39
CA ILE A 406 -7.37 -14.26 2.95
C ILE A 406 -7.22 -15.57 2.17
N LEU A 407 -7.17 -15.50 0.84
CA LEU A 407 -7.01 -16.67 -0.01
C LEU A 407 -5.67 -17.39 0.23
N THR A 408 -4.55 -16.65 0.35
CA THR A 408 -3.24 -17.24 0.67
C THR A 408 -3.21 -17.84 2.07
N GLU A 409 -3.90 -17.24 3.05
CA GLU A 409 -4.05 -17.83 4.40
C GLU A 409 -4.79 -19.17 4.35
N MET A 410 -5.87 -19.26 3.57
CA MET A 410 -6.57 -20.53 3.34
C MET A 410 -5.63 -21.56 2.72
N THR A 411 -4.95 -21.20 1.62
CA THR A 411 -4.02 -22.12 0.93
C THR A 411 -2.92 -22.63 1.84
N LYS A 412 -2.36 -21.78 2.71
CA LYS A 412 -1.34 -22.21 3.67
C LYS A 412 -1.83 -23.30 4.62
N LYS A 413 -3.11 -23.28 5.02
CA LYS A 413 -3.68 -24.26 5.97
C LYS A 413 -4.12 -25.57 5.31
N ILE A 414 -4.75 -25.51 4.12
CA ILE A 414 -5.34 -26.70 3.48
C ILE A 414 -4.59 -27.21 2.25
N GLY A 415 -3.69 -26.41 1.67
CA GLY A 415 -3.02 -26.71 0.41
C GLY A 415 -3.84 -26.40 -0.84
N TRP A 416 -3.17 -26.39 -1.99
CA TRP A 416 -3.77 -26.02 -3.29
C TRP A 416 -4.85 -27.01 -3.76
N ASP A 417 -4.59 -28.31 -3.69
CA ASP A 417 -5.51 -29.33 -4.23
C ASP A 417 -6.82 -29.38 -3.44
N GLN A 418 -6.75 -29.24 -2.12
CA GLN A 418 -7.94 -29.21 -1.27
C GLN A 418 -8.74 -27.92 -1.50
N LEU A 419 -8.05 -26.79 -1.70
CA LEU A 419 -8.71 -25.53 -2.04
C LEU A 419 -9.45 -25.63 -3.39
N LEU A 420 -8.88 -26.32 -4.39
CA LEU A 420 -9.55 -26.58 -5.67
C LEU A 420 -10.77 -27.48 -5.53
N LYS A 421 -10.73 -28.49 -4.66
CA LYS A 421 -11.90 -29.35 -4.36
C LYS A 421 -13.02 -28.54 -3.71
N ILE A 422 -12.69 -27.69 -2.75
CA ILE A 422 -13.67 -26.79 -2.12
C ILE A 422 -14.24 -25.83 -3.17
N ARG A 423 -13.39 -25.25 -4.02
CA ARG A 423 -13.81 -24.37 -5.13
C ARG A 423 -14.81 -25.07 -6.06
N SER A 424 -14.56 -26.31 -6.48
CA SER A 424 -15.46 -27.06 -7.38
C SER A 424 -16.72 -27.57 -6.69
N SER A 425 -16.70 -27.74 -5.37
CA SER A 425 -17.88 -28.11 -4.58
C SER A 425 -18.84 -26.94 -4.39
N VAL A 426 -18.30 -25.74 -4.22
CA VAL A 426 -19.05 -24.51 -3.87
C VAL A 426 -19.46 -23.72 -5.11
N PHE A 427 -18.62 -23.71 -6.16
CA PHE A 427 -18.83 -22.86 -7.32
C PHE A 427 -19.09 -23.63 -8.62
N VAL A 428 -19.83 -22.96 -9.51
CA VAL A 428 -19.91 -23.22 -10.94
C VAL A 428 -19.09 -22.15 -11.67
N MET A 429 -18.33 -22.55 -12.69
CA MET A 429 -17.61 -21.60 -13.53
C MET A 429 -18.54 -20.96 -14.57
N GLU A 430 -18.25 -19.73 -15.02
CA GLU A 430 -19.14 -19.01 -15.95
C GLU A 430 -19.33 -19.75 -17.28
N GLU A 431 -18.30 -20.45 -17.77
CA GLU A 431 -18.37 -21.26 -18.98
C GLU A 431 -19.27 -22.48 -18.80
N GLU A 432 -19.17 -23.18 -17.65
CA GLU A 432 -20.03 -24.31 -17.30
C GLU A 432 -21.50 -23.88 -17.20
N TYR A 433 -21.76 -22.72 -16.59
CA TYR A 433 -23.10 -22.14 -16.49
C TYR A 433 -23.69 -21.72 -17.85
N ARG A 434 -22.85 -21.19 -18.76
CA ARG A 434 -23.27 -20.79 -20.11
C ARG A 434 -23.54 -21.99 -21.02
N SER A 435 -22.75 -23.06 -20.91
CA SER A 435 -22.95 -24.29 -21.70
C SER A 435 -24.25 -25.03 -21.37
N GLU A 436 -24.74 -24.95 -20.13
CA GLU A 436 -26.02 -25.57 -19.75
C GLU A 436 -27.25 -24.73 -20.09
N LYS A 437 -27.14 -23.39 -20.08
CA LYS A 437 -28.26 -22.51 -20.47
C LYS A 437 -28.58 -22.53 -21.97
N GLN A 438 -27.69 -23.07 -22.80
CA GLN A 438 -28.01 -23.42 -24.19
C GLN A 438 -28.39 -24.90 -24.26
N PRO A 439 -29.69 -25.26 -24.19
CA PRO A 439 -30.10 -26.61 -24.55
C PRO A 439 -29.74 -26.80 -26.03
N SER A 440 -29.07 -27.93 -26.30
CA SER A 440 -28.56 -28.35 -27.60
C SER A 440 -29.56 -28.09 -28.74
N VAL A 441 -29.38 -27.00 -29.48
CA VAL A 441 -29.85 -26.92 -30.87
C VAL A 441 -28.67 -27.35 -31.73
N THR A 442 -28.78 -28.57 -32.23
CA THR A 442 -27.94 -29.18 -33.25
C THR A 442 -27.44 -28.15 -34.27
N HIS A 443 -26.14 -27.87 -34.30
CA HIS A 443 -25.44 -27.52 -35.54
C HIS A 443 -23.96 -27.91 -35.50
N GLN A 444 -23.56 -28.49 -36.64
CA GLN A 444 -22.27 -29.07 -36.97
C GLN A 444 -21.20 -27.99 -37.20
N ASN A 445 -19.94 -28.40 -36.95
CA ASN A 445 -18.70 -27.84 -37.51
C ASN A 445 -18.53 -26.32 -37.52
N GLU A 446 -17.96 -25.75 -36.46
CA GLU A 446 -17.07 -24.59 -36.59
C GLU A 446 -15.83 -24.71 -35.69
N SER A 447 -14.73 -24.22 -36.23
CA SER A 447 -13.34 -24.40 -35.83
C SER A 447 -13.01 -24.00 -34.39
N LYS A 448 -12.17 -24.82 -33.72
CA LYS A 448 -11.44 -24.47 -32.50
C LYS A 448 -10.74 -23.11 -32.65
N ARG A 449 -11.24 -22.09 -31.97
CA ARG A 449 -10.54 -20.83 -31.72
C ARG A 449 -10.32 -20.69 -30.21
N ASN A 450 -9.06 -20.63 -29.80
CA ASN A 450 -8.66 -20.41 -28.41
C ASN A 450 -8.83 -18.92 -28.06
N ALA A 451 -9.62 -18.60 -27.03
CA ALA A 451 -9.88 -17.23 -26.57
C ALA A 451 -8.83 -16.75 -25.56
N SER A 452 -7.56 -16.72 -25.94
CA SER A 452 -6.46 -16.25 -25.07
C SER A 452 -5.73 -15.00 -25.58
N THR A 453 -6.31 -14.24 -26.53
CA THR A 453 -5.62 -13.09 -27.14
C THR A 453 -6.43 -11.80 -27.33
N ASP A 454 -7.72 -11.74 -27.00
CA ASP A 454 -8.56 -10.55 -27.31
C ASP A 454 -8.66 -9.49 -26.19
N VAL A 455 -7.62 -9.34 -25.37
CA VAL A 455 -7.50 -8.20 -24.42
C VAL A 455 -6.46 -7.17 -24.89
N ILE A 456 -5.85 -7.36 -26.07
CA ILE A 456 -4.87 -6.41 -26.63
C ILE A 456 -5.45 -5.73 -27.87
N ARG A 457 -6.49 -4.89 -27.70
CA ARG A 457 -6.73 -3.71 -28.53
C ARG A 457 -7.84 -2.86 -27.90
N GLY A 458 -7.47 -1.62 -27.59
CA GLY A 458 -8.34 -0.63 -26.98
C GLY A 458 -9.62 -0.37 -27.78
N SER A 459 -10.62 0.08 -27.04
CA SER A 459 -11.95 0.49 -27.46
C SER A 459 -12.00 1.29 -28.77
N PRO A 460 -13.08 1.12 -29.54
CA PRO A 460 -13.77 2.29 -30.05
C PRO A 460 -15.23 2.34 -29.61
N SER A 461 -15.65 3.57 -29.32
CA SER A 461 -16.96 4.09 -28.92
C SER A 461 -18.20 3.49 -29.62
N PRO A 462 -19.39 3.56 -28.99
CA PRO A 462 -20.63 3.00 -29.52
C PRO A 462 -21.17 3.84 -30.68
N LYS A 463 -21.50 3.20 -31.80
CA LYS A 463 -22.35 3.78 -32.85
C LYS A 463 -23.71 3.08 -32.90
N VAL A 464 -24.70 3.94 -33.06
CA VAL A 464 -26.16 3.74 -33.03
C VAL A 464 -26.67 3.09 -34.32
N ASN A 465 -27.74 2.31 -34.19
CA ASN A 465 -28.55 1.71 -35.27
C ASN A 465 -29.06 2.74 -36.30
N GLY A 466 -29.01 2.39 -37.59
CA GLY A 466 -29.70 3.13 -38.66
C GLY A 466 -29.51 2.54 -40.05
N SER A 467 -30.61 1.97 -40.55
CA SER A 467 -30.95 1.38 -41.86
C SER A 467 -30.34 1.90 -43.18
N LYS A 468 -30.25 0.95 -44.13
CA LYS A 468 -30.66 0.94 -45.56
C LYS A 468 -29.64 1.18 -46.71
N ASP A 469 -29.79 0.27 -47.69
CA ASP A 469 -29.69 0.34 -49.16
C ASP A 469 -28.36 0.12 -49.93
N GLU A 470 -28.32 -1.07 -50.57
CA GLU A 470 -28.15 -1.39 -52.02
C GLU A 470 -26.84 -1.19 -52.83
N HIS A 471 -26.67 -2.17 -53.74
CA HIS A 471 -25.78 -2.38 -54.91
C HIS A 471 -24.33 -2.83 -54.65
N GLU A 472 -23.81 -3.96 -55.16
CA GLU A 472 -23.86 -4.74 -56.44
C GLU A 472 -22.49 -4.68 -57.15
N ASP A 473 -22.10 -5.87 -57.61
CA ASP A 473 -21.16 -6.26 -58.66
C ASP A 473 -19.63 -6.13 -58.50
N GLY A 474 -18.99 -7.30 -58.61
CA GLY A 474 -18.37 -7.64 -59.90
C GLY A 474 -16.90 -8.07 -59.85
N ASP A 475 -16.68 -9.38 -60.06
CA ASP A 475 -15.64 -10.00 -60.91
C ASP A 475 -14.14 -9.69 -60.70
N GLU A 476 -13.16 -10.56 -60.98
CA GLU A 476 -13.07 -11.98 -61.30
C GLU A 476 -11.56 -12.31 -61.30
N ASN A 477 -11.20 -13.57 -61.02
CA ASN A 477 -10.10 -14.37 -61.60
C ASN A 477 -8.62 -13.86 -61.62
N VAL A 478 -7.69 -14.71 -61.18
CA VAL A 478 -6.90 -15.62 -62.06
C VAL A 478 -5.85 -16.37 -61.21
N ALA A 479 -5.84 -17.69 -61.40
CA ALA A 479 -4.93 -18.69 -60.87
C ALA A 479 -3.49 -18.57 -61.40
N ASN A 480 -2.50 -19.23 -60.77
CA ASN A 480 -2.02 -20.56 -61.20
C ASN A 480 -0.60 -20.92 -60.69
N GLY A 481 -0.43 -22.22 -60.37
CA GLY A 481 0.82 -23.00 -60.47
C GLY A 481 1.85 -22.85 -59.33
N GLY A 482 2.51 -23.90 -58.84
CA GLY A 482 2.64 -25.29 -59.25
C GLY A 482 3.85 -25.92 -58.53
N GLU A 483 3.74 -27.21 -58.22
CA GLU A 483 4.60 -28.04 -57.37
C GLU A 483 6.02 -28.30 -57.91
N SER A 484 6.97 -28.65 -57.02
CA SER A 484 7.65 -29.97 -57.02
C SER A 484 8.81 -30.07 -56.02
N ALA A 485 8.95 -31.27 -55.47
CA ALA A 485 9.86 -31.71 -54.40
C ALA A 485 11.34 -31.94 -54.82
N SER A 486 12.25 -31.98 -53.84
CA SER A 486 13.30 -33.02 -53.72
C SER A 486 14.10 -32.94 -52.41
N SER A 487 14.47 -34.13 -51.92
CA SER A 487 15.11 -34.46 -50.64
C SER A 487 16.65 -34.44 -50.67
N ARG A 488 17.32 -34.26 -49.51
CA ARG A 488 18.34 -35.16 -48.90
C ARG A 488 19.13 -34.51 -47.74
N ASN A 489 19.17 -35.23 -46.60
CA ASN A 489 20.25 -35.57 -45.63
C ASN A 489 21.45 -34.60 -45.44
N ASN A 490 22.12 -34.42 -44.29
CA ASN A 490 22.24 -35.08 -42.97
C ASN A 490 23.07 -34.11 -42.10
N GLU A 491 22.84 -34.04 -40.77
CA GLU A 491 23.87 -34.21 -39.72
C GLU A 491 23.33 -33.85 -38.33
N ALA A 492 23.68 -34.68 -37.35
CA ALA A 492 23.15 -34.71 -36.00
C ALA A 492 23.94 -33.78 -35.06
N THR A 493 23.22 -33.07 -34.19
CA THR A 493 23.72 -32.63 -32.88
C THR A 493 22.60 -32.76 -31.85
N VAL A 494 23.02 -33.14 -30.64
CA VAL A 494 22.21 -33.65 -29.54
C VAL A 494 21.71 -32.49 -28.69
N ASP A 495 20.39 -32.32 -28.55
CA ASP A 495 19.78 -31.42 -27.57
C ASP A 495 18.92 -32.21 -26.58
N VAL A 496 19.34 -32.16 -25.30
CA VAL A 496 18.63 -32.74 -24.16
C VAL A 496 17.64 -31.69 -23.67
N ASN A 497 16.40 -31.75 -24.15
CA ASN A 497 15.30 -30.96 -23.59
C ASN A 497 14.53 -31.80 -22.57
N ASN A 498 14.75 -31.48 -21.30
CA ASN A 498 14.04 -32.04 -20.16
C ASN A 498 12.60 -31.50 -20.16
N SER A 499 11.70 -32.22 -20.82
CA SER A 499 10.26 -31.92 -20.87
C SER A 499 9.59 -32.66 -19.72
N MET A 500 9.41 -32.00 -18.58
CA MET A 500 8.51 -32.48 -17.53
C MET A 500 7.10 -31.99 -17.87
N GLU A 501 6.25 -32.92 -18.27
CA GLU A 501 4.88 -32.70 -18.72
C GLU A 501 4.04 -31.96 -17.66
N LYS A 502 3.25 -30.98 -18.12
CA LYS A 502 2.07 -30.51 -17.39
C LYS A 502 1.17 -31.72 -17.09
N PRO A 503 0.65 -31.90 -15.86
CA PRO A 503 -0.33 -32.94 -15.63
C PRO A 503 -1.58 -32.64 -16.48
N SER A 504 -1.87 -33.58 -17.38
CA SER A 504 -3.14 -33.67 -18.07
C SER A 504 -4.26 -33.84 -17.03
N HIS A 505 -5.28 -32.99 -17.12
CA HIS A 505 -6.55 -33.18 -16.44
C HIS A 505 -7.02 -34.62 -16.67
N THR A 506 -6.91 -35.46 -15.65
CA THR A 506 -7.40 -36.84 -15.69
C THR A 506 -8.24 -37.08 -14.44
N VAL A 507 -9.54 -36.85 -14.57
CA VAL A 507 -10.53 -37.82 -14.12
C VAL A 507 -11.40 -38.09 -15.34
N THR A 508 -10.94 -39.03 -16.17
CA THR A 508 -11.79 -39.69 -17.15
C THR A 508 -12.87 -40.45 -16.38
N ALA A 509 -14.13 -40.12 -16.62
CA ALA A 509 -15.26 -40.88 -16.09
C ALA A 509 -15.14 -42.35 -16.51
N GLU A 510 -15.27 -43.26 -15.54
CA GLU A 510 -15.36 -44.70 -15.81
C GLU A 510 -16.57 -44.98 -16.71
N GLU A 511 -16.35 -45.74 -17.78
CA GLU A 511 -17.42 -46.27 -18.63
C GLU A 511 -18.32 -47.21 -17.82
N VAL A 512 -19.50 -46.74 -17.43
CA VAL A 512 -20.53 -47.57 -16.81
C VAL A 512 -21.28 -48.31 -17.93
N LYS A 513 -21.16 -49.64 -17.96
CA LYS A 513 -21.98 -50.51 -18.81
C LYS A 513 -23.45 -50.34 -18.47
N ALA A 514 -24.26 -50.12 -19.51
CA ALA A 514 -25.70 -49.95 -19.46
C ALA A 514 -26.40 -51.01 -18.58
N GLY A 515 -27.08 -50.53 -17.54
CA GLY A 515 -27.85 -51.33 -16.59
C GLY A 515 -28.79 -50.47 -15.72
N ASN A 516 -29.80 -49.85 -16.35
CA ASN A 516 -31.12 -49.52 -15.80
C ASN A 516 -31.28 -49.06 -14.32
N GLU A 517 -30.48 -48.10 -13.85
CA GLU A 517 -30.70 -47.38 -12.57
C GLU A 517 -30.44 -45.86 -12.70
N GLU A 518 -31.02 -45.18 -13.71
CA GLU A 518 -30.61 -43.81 -14.12
C GLU A 518 -31.59 -42.64 -13.80
N ASN A 519 -32.53 -42.77 -12.86
CA ASN A 519 -33.39 -41.62 -12.52
C ASN A 519 -33.07 -40.91 -11.19
N ASP A 520 -32.40 -41.56 -10.22
CA ASP A 520 -32.05 -40.91 -8.94
C ASP A 520 -30.72 -40.12 -8.98
N ALA A 521 -29.74 -40.56 -9.79
CA ALA A 521 -28.43 -39.90 -9.88
C ALA A 521 -28.48 -38.54 -10.59
N THR A 522 -29.42 -38.36 -11.52
CA THR A 522 -29.64 -37.16 -12.32
C THR A 522 -30.27 -36.04 -11.49
N GLU A 523 -31.23 -36.36 -10.62
CA GLU A 523 -31.82 -35.37 -9.70
C GLU A 523 -30.82 -34.92 -8.62
N GLU A 524 -29.99 -35.82 -8.06
CA GLU A 524 -28.93 -35.43 -7.13
C GLU A 524 -27.86 -34.56 -7.78
N GLN A 525 -27.45 -34.85 -9.03
CA GLN A 525 -26.48 -34.04 -9.77
C GLN A 525 -27.05 -32.67 -10.14
N LEU A 526 -28.31 -32.59 -10.58
CA LEU A 526 -29.03 -31.33 -10.84
C LEU A 526 -29.26 -30.52 -9.56
N ALA A 527 -29.57 -31.16 -8.43
CA ALA A 527 -29.70 -30.50 -7.13
C ALA A 527 -28.36 -29.99 -6.60
N ARG A 528 -27.27 -30.77 -6.76
CA ARG A 528 -25.90 -30.33 -6.45
C ARG A 528 -25.46 -29.17 -7.34
N PHE A 529 -25.91 -29.11 -8.59
CA PHE A 529 -25.63 -27.99 -9.49
C PHE A 529 -26.44 -26.74 -9.12
N ASN A 530 -27.73 -26.89 -8.78
CA ASN A 530 -28.59 -25.80 -8.33
C ASN A 530 -28.14 -25.15 -7.00
N ASN A 531 -27.40 -25.89 -6.17
CA ASN A 531 -26.88 -25.39 -4.89
C ASN A 531 -25.52 -24.67 -5.01
N LYS A 532 -24.84 -24.76 -6.16
CA LYS A 532 -23.55 -24.09 -6.38
C LYS A 532 -23.77 -22.65 -6.81
N ARG A 533 -22.87 -21.77 -6.36
CA ARG A 533 -22.89 -20.34 -6.71
C ARG A 533 -21.99 -20.05 -7.91
N LEU A 534 -22.26 -18.99 -8.64
CA LEU A 534 -21.33 -18.54 -9.68
C LEU A 534 -20.06 -17.97 -9.02
N CYS A 535 -18.88 -18.41 -9.46
CA CYS A 535 -17.62 -17.79 -9.06
C CYS A 535 -17.50 -16.42 -9.74
N GLU A 536 -17.28 -15.37 -8.95
CA GLU A 536 -17.02 -14.03 -9.47
C GLU A 536 -15.70 -14.01 -10.25
N ARG A 537 -15.68 -13.30 -11.39
CA ARG A 537 -14.51 -13.27 -12.29
C ARG A 537 -13.25 -12.77 -11.61
N TRP A 538 -13.40 -11.81 -10.69
CA TRP A 538 -12.25 -11.28 -9.95
C TRP A 538 -11.64 -12.33 -9.03
N LEU A 539 -12.46 -13.17 -8.39
CA LEU A 539 -12.00 -14.24 -7.51
C LEU A 539 -11.31 -15.33 -8.33
N ASP A 540 -11.85 -15.69 -9.49
CA ASP A 540 -11.18 -16.62 -10.41
C ASP A 540 -9.82 -16.07 -10.88
N SER A 541 -9.72 -14.77 -11.18
CA SER A 541 -8.43 -14.13 -11.46
C SER A 541 -7.47 -14.23 -10.28
N LEU A 542 -7.94 -14.13 -9.03
CA LEU A 542 -7.08 -14.31 -7.85
C LEU A 542 -6.57 -15.75 -7.75
N PHE A 543 -7.40 -16.75 -8.07
CA PHE A 543 -6.98 -18.16 -8.15
C PHE A 543 -5.86 -18.38 -9.16
N MET A 544 -5.97 -17.78 -10.34
CA MET A 544 -4.93 -17.88 -11.37
C MET A 544 -3.62 -17.21 -10.94
N VAL A 545 -3.71 -16.05 -10.27
CA VAL A 545 -2.54 -15.35 -9.76
C VAL A 545 -1.91 -16.10 -8.57
N LEU A 546 -2.72 -16.70 -7.69
CA LEU A 546 -2.24 -17.57 -6.62
C LEU A 546 -1.51 -18.79 -7.18
N TYR A 547 -2.06 -19.44 -8.21
CA TYR A 547 -1.40 -20.56 -8.88
C TYR A 547 -0.03 -20.16 -9.43
N GLU A 548 0.08 -18.99 -10.07
CA GLU A 548 1.35 -18.48 -10.59
C GLU A 548 2.37 -18.24 -9.45
N ASP A 549 1.95 -17.61 -8.35
CA ASP A 549 2.80 -17.39 -7.17
C ASP A 549 3.30 -18.74 -6.59
N LEU A 550 2.40 -19.72 -6.41
CA LEU A 550 2.77 -21.07 -5.91
C LEU A 550 3.70 -21.81 -6.87
N ARG A 551 3.45 -21.70 -8.18
CA ARG A 551 4.27 -22.33 -9.22
C ARG A 551 5.69 -21.79 -9.19
N ILE A 552 5.84 -20.47 -9.19
CA ILE A 552 7.16 -19.83 -9.14
C ILE A 552 7.87 -20.15 -7.83
N TYR A 553 7.16 -20.11 -6.70
CA TYR A 553 7.71 -20.51 -5.40
C TYR A 553 8.24 -21.95 -5.44
N THR A 554 7.45 -22.89 -5.97
CA THR A 554 7.84 -24.30 -6.05
C THR A 554 9.06 -24.51 -6.97
N ILE A 555 9.11 -23.83 -8.12
CA ILE A 555 10.26 -23.87 -9.03
C ILE A 555 11.50 -23.38 -8.31
N TRP A 556 11.43 -22.22 -7.64
CA TRP A 556 12.56 -21.66 -6.90
C TRP A 556 13.05 -22.63 -5.81
N ARG A 557 12.16 -23.19 -4.98
CA ARG A 557 12.54 -24.13 -3.92
C ARG A 557 13.15 -25.42 -4.49
N THR A 558 12.63 -25.91 -5.61
CA THR A 558 13.16 -27.11 -6.28
C THR A 558 14.55 -26.86 -6.87
N GLU A 559 14.74 -25.75 -7.60
CA GLU A 559 16.05 -25.35 -8.11
C GLU A 559 17.06 -25.21 -6.98
N MET A 560 16.71 -24.49 -5.93
CA MET A 560 17.61 -24.27 -4.79
C MET A 560 18.02 -25.59 -4.11
N ALA A 561 17.09 -26.54 -3.98
CA ALA A 561 17.39 -27.88 -3.47
C ALA A 561 18.30 -28.69 -4.41
N GLN A 562 18.09 -28.63 -5.73
CA GLN A 562 18.94 -29.31 -6.72
C GLN A 562 20.37 -28.78 -6.71
N TYR A 563 20.55 -27.46 -6.68
CA TYR A 563 21.88 -26.84 -6.59
C TYR A 563 22.59 -27.21 -5.29
N ARG A 564 21.85 -27.20 -4.16
CA ARG A 564 22.38 -27.64 -2.86
C ARG A 564 22.82 -29.11 -2.88
N ALA A 565 22.06 -30.00 -3.53
CA ALA A 565 22.42 -31.41 -3.68
C ALA A 565 23.66 -31.62 -4.56
N GLN A 566 23.84 -30.79 -5.60
CA GLN A 566 25.01 -30.80 -6.47
C GLN A 566 26.23 -30.08 -5.86
N SER A 567 26.10 -29.51 -4.64
CA SER A 567 27.11 -28.65 -4.01
C SER A 567 27.54 -27.46 -4.87
N ILE A 568 26.64 -26.98 -5.75
CA ILE A 568 26.85 -25.80 -6.59
C ILE A 568 26.20 -24.60 -5.89
N GLN A 569 26.88 -23.45 -5.89
CA GLN A 569 26.32 -22.23 -5.33
C GLN A 569 25.15 -21.75 -6.20
N TYR A 570 23.96 -21.67 -5.61
CA TYR A 570 22.80 -21.05 -6.24
C TYR A 570 22.98 -19.53 -6.26
N LYS A 571 23.15 -18.95 -7.46
CA LYS A 571 23.35 -17.51 -7.65
C LYS A 571 22.14 -16.91 -8.38
N LYS A 572 21.64 -15.80 -7.84
CA LYS A 572 20.57 -14.95 -8.38
C LYS A 572 20.96 -13.50 -8.15
N SER A 573 20.34 -12.58 -8.89
CA SER A 573 20.57 -11.14 -8.72
C SER A 573 19.97 -10.63 -7.40
N ALA A 574 20.39 -9.44 -6.94
CA ALA A 574 19.85 -8.87 -5.71
C ALA A 574 18.35 -8.58 -5.84
N GLU A 575 17.92 -8.08 -7.00
CA GLU A 575 16.51 -7.82 -7.31
C GLU A 575 15.68 -9.12 -7.37
N GLU A 576 16.22 -10.20 -7.94
CA GLU A 576 15.53 -11.50 -7.94
C GLU A 576 15.29 -12.01 -6.51
N TRP A 577 16.30 -11.92 -5.63
CA TRP A 577 16.16 -12.32 -4.23
C TRP A 577 15.12 -11.47 -3.48
N GLU A 578 15.04 -10.18 -3.76
CA GLU A 578 14.03 -9.28 -3.18
C GLU A 578 12.60 -9.68 -3.61
N ILE A 579 12.41 -10.00 -4.89
CA ILE A 579 11.12 -10.45 -5.43
C ILE A 579 10.74 -11.81 -4.83
N LEU A 580 11.68 -12.75 -4.75
CA LEU A 580 11.46 -14.09 -4.17
C LEU A 580 11.15 -14.02 -2.67
N GLY A 581 11.82 -13.14 -1.93
CA GLY A 581 11.49 -12.86 -0.52
C GLY A 581 10.08 -12.33 -0.36
N SER A 582 9.70 -11.35 -1.19
CA SER A 582 8.35 -10.78 -1.20
C SER A 582 7.28 -11.82 -1.57
N LEU A 583 7.59 -12.74 -2.51
CA LEU A 583 6.72 -13.84 -2.91
C LEU A 583 6.50 -14.82 -1.75
N ALA A 584 7.57 -15.26 -1.10
CA ALA A 584 7.51 -16.16 0.05
C ALA A 584 6.71 -15.54 1.20
N GLU A 585 6.89 -14.24 1.45
CA GLU A 585 6.14 -13.48 2.44
C GLU A 585 4.63 -13.44 2.12
N ARG A 586 4.24 -13.18 0.86
CA ARG A 586 2.83 -13.22 0.42
C ARG A 586 2.18 -14.59 0.61
N LEU A 587 2.96 -15.66 0.43
CA LEU A 587 2.54 -17.04 0.63
C LEU A 587 2.68 -17.50 2.10
N HIS A 588 3.04 -16.58 3.01
CA HIS A 588 3.18 -16.80 4.45
C HIS A 588 4.30 -17.82 4.82
N HIS A 589 5.34 -17.92 3.99
CA HIS A 589 6.57 -18.70 4.20
C HIS A 589 7.69 -17.79 4.74
N HIS A 590 7.61 -17.45 6.03
CA HIS A 590 8.48 -16.42 6.63
C HIS A 590 9.95 -16.82 6.76
N GLU A 591 10.26 -18.11 6.96
CA GLU A 591 11.64 -18.58 7.10
C GLU A 591 12.38 -18.54 5.76
N GLU A 592 11.70 -18.95 4.69
CA GLU A 592 12.21 -18.87 3.32
C GLU A 592 12.30 -17.42 2.83
N ALA A 593 11.34 -16.56 3.22
CA ALA A 593 11.42 -15.13 2.93
C ALA A 593 12.67 -14.50 3.56
N ALA A 594 12.94 -14.80 4.83
CA ALA A 594 14.13 -14.36 5.52
C ALA A 594 15.44 -14.86 4.88
N GLU A 595 15.49 -16.13 4.44
CA GLU A 595 16.64 -16.68 3.71
C GLU A 595 16.91 -15.87 2.43
N ALA A 596 15.86 -15.57 1.66
CA ALA A 596 15.96 -14.77 0.43
C ALA A 596 16.39 -13.32 0.71
N TYR A 597 15.81 -12.66 1.72
CA TYR A 597 16.19 -11.30 2.06
C TYR A 597 17.64 -11.21 2.57
N ARG A 598 18.13 -12.16 3.35
CA ARG A 598 19.55 -12.21 3.77
C ARG A 598 20.49 -12.37 2.57
N ALA A 599 20.11 -13.21 1.61
CA ALA A 599 20.87 -13.37 0.37
C ALA A 599 20.91 -12.06 -0.45
N CYS A 600 19.78 -11.34 -0.53
CA CYS A 600 19.71 -10.01 -1.13
C CYS A 600 20.68 -9.03 -0.45
N LEU A 601 20.61 -8.90 0.87
CA LEU A 601 21.43 -7.96 1.65
C LEU A 601 22.93 -8.27 1.63
N THR A 602 23.31 -9.51 1.36
CA THR A 602 24.72 -9.91 1.18
C THR A 602 25.29 -9.37 -0.15
N ILE A 603 24.43 -9.17 -1.16
CA ILE A 603 24.83 -8.66 -2.48
C ILE A 603 24.72 -7.14 -2.52
N ARG A 604 23.59 -6.59 -2.09
CA ARG A 604 23.26 -5.16 -2.18
C ARG A 604 22.38 -4.73 -1.02
N PHE A 605 22.58 -3.51 -0.53
CA PHE A 605 21.60 -2.89 0.37
C PHE A 605 20.24 -2.76 -0.32
N SER A 606 19.18 -3.22 0.34
CA SER A 606 17.80 -3.00 -0.06
C SER A 606 16.96 -2.63 1.16
N PRO A 607 16.30 -1.45 1.18
CA PRO A 607 15.43 -1.04 2.28
C PRO A 607 14.25 -2.01 2.47
N LYS A 608 13.72 -2.55 1.37
CA LYS A 608 12.62 -3.52 1.38
C LYS A 608 13.04 -4.85 1.99
N ALA A 609 14.18 -5.39 1.57
CA ALA A 609 14.69 -6.64 2.14
C ALA A 609 15.04 -6.49 3.62
N LEU A 610 15.62 -5.35 4.02
CA LEU A 610 15.94 -5.09 5.42
C LEU A 610 14.69 -4.95 6.30
N THR A 611 13.66 -4.27 5.80
CA THR A 611 12.36 -4.17 6.48
C THR A 611 11.69 -5.54 6.61
N GLY A 612 11.75 -6.38 5.57
CA GLY A 612 11.20 -7.75 5.60
C GLY A 612 11.87 -8.65 6.65
N ILE A 613 13.16 -8.48 6.93
CA ILE A 613 13.87 -9.25 7.97
C ILE A 613 13.57 -8.75 9.39
N LEU A 614 13.16 -7.49 9.58
CA LEU A 614 12.86 -6.95 10.91
C LEU A 614 11.88 -7.84 11.68
N HIS A 615 10.87 -8.41 11.00
CA HIS A 615 9.91 -9.31 11.63
C HIS A 615 10.56 -10.57 12.22
N GLU A 616 11.59 -11.11 11.58
CA GLU A 616 12.35 -12.24 12.10
C GLU A 616 13.20 -11.83 13.31
N PHE A 617 13.82 -10.66 13.27
CA PHE A 617 14.58 -10.13 14.40
C PHE A 617 13.71 -9.84 15.63
N GLU A 618 12.48 -9.36 15.42
CA GLU A 618 11.47 -9.19 16.47
C GLU A 618 11.08 -10.55 17.08
N LYS A 619 10.86 -11.57 16.23
CA LYS A 619 10.53 -12.93 16.68
C LYS A 619 11.66 -13.57 17.48
N THR A 620 12.91 -13.39 17.05
CA THR A 620 14.09 -13.90 17.76
C THR A 620 14.51 -13.04 18.96
N LYS A 621 13.87 -11.88 19.15
CA LYS A 621 14.18 -10.86 20.17
C LYS A 621 15.64 -10.41 20.14
N SER A 622 16.20 -10.28 18.93
CA SER A 622 17.59 -9.90 18.72
C SER A 622 17.74 -8.37 18.72
N THR A 623 17.79 -7.76 19.91
CA THR A 623 17.85 -6.29 20.07
C THR A 623 18.96 -5.64 19.24
N ARG A 624 20.13 -6.27 19.17
CA ARG A 624 21.30 -5.72 18.47
C ARG A 624 21.10 -5.66 16.96
N GLU A 625 20.47 -6.68 16.38
CA GLU A 625 20.21 -6.75 14.94
C GLU A 625 19.10 -5.79 14.55
N ILE A 626 18.04 -5.66 15.36
CA ILE A 626 16.98 -4.66 15.14
C ILE A 626 17.58 -3.25 15.14
N VAL A 627 18.36 -2.88 16.15
CA VAL A 627 19.01 -1.56 16.22
C VAL A 627 19.92 -1.32 15.01
N ALA A 628 20.72 -2.31 14.61
CA ALA A 628 21.61 -2.19 13.45
C ALA A 628 20.85 -2.04 12.12
N ALA A 629 19.70 -2.70 11.97
CA ALA A 629 18.81 -2.57 10.82
C ALA A 629 18.13 -1.18 10.81
N THR A 630 17.59 -0.75 11.95
CA THR A 630 16.97 0.57 12.11
C THR A 630 17.94 1.70 11.78
N ILE A 631 19.20 1.66 12.24
CA ILE A 631 20.21 2.69 11.91
C ILE A 631 20.37 2.83 10.39
N ARG A 632 20.45 1.72 9.66
CA ARG A 632 20.60 1.73 8.19
C ARG A 632 19.35 2.25 7.48
N LEU A 633 18.16 1.85 7.93
CA LEU A 633 16.89 2.34 7.38
C LEU A 633 16.74 3.85 7.59
N VAL A 634 17.08 4.37 8.79
CA VAL A 634 17.09 5.81 9.07
C VAL A 634 18.11 6.53 8.18
N THR A 635 19.30 5.96 7.99
CA THR A 635 20.32 6.55 7.10
C THR A 635 19.82 6.66 5.67
N TRP A 636 19.22 5.59 5.14
CA TRP A 636 18.59 5.57 3.83
C TRP A 636 17.47 6.61 3.70
N GLN A 637 16.66 6.76 4.74
CA GLN A 637 15.56 7.71 4.78
C GLN A 637 16.08 9.16 4.66
N TYR A 638 17.09 9.53 5.45
CA TYR A 638 17.73 10.84 5.39
C TYR A 638 18.44 11.09 4.05
N ARG A 639 19.05 10.06 3.47
CA ARG A 639 19.67 10.10 2.14
C ARG A 639 18.68 10.48 1.04
N TRP A 640 17.39 10.20 1.24
CA TRP A 640 16.28 10.57 0.36
C TRP A 640 15.34 11.60 1.00
N TYR A 641 15.94 12.57 1.69
CA TYR A 641 15.32 13.80 2.18
C TYR A 641 14.16 13.63 3.17
N SER A 642 14.08 12.48 3.84
CA SER A 642 13.01 12.17 4.78
C SER A 642 13.57 12.05 6.19
N GLU A 643 13.10 12.92 7.10
CA GLU A 643 13.35 12.81 8.55
C GLU A 643 12.20 12.12 9.28
N PHE A 644 11.08 11.87 8.60
CA PHE A 644 9.87 11.32 9.18
C PHE A 644 9.38 9.99 8.58
N SER A 645 9.44 8.94 9.40
CA SER A 645 8.84 7.63 9.15
C SER A 645 8.10 7.16 10.42
N PRO A 646 6.76 7.07 10.38
CA PRO A 646 5.97 6.57 11.51
C PRO A 646 6.31 5.12 11.89
N GLU A 647 6.66 4.28 10.92
CA GLU A 647 7.00 2.87 11.17
C GLU A 647 8.34 2.74 11.90
N LEU A 648 9.38 3.49 11.48
CA LEU A 648 10.66 3.50 12.17
C LEU A 648 10.56 4.12 13.57
N LEU A 649 9.73 5.16 13.74
CA LEU A 649 9.42 5.70 15.05
C LEU A 649 8.76 4.64 15.95
N TYR A 650 7.80 3.89 15.42
CA TYR A 650 7.14 2.81 16.14
C TYR A 650 8.15 1.74 16.58
N THR A 651 9.01 1.26 15.67
CA THR A 651 10.05 0.27 15.98
C THR A 651 11.03 0.76 17.06
N ILE A 652 11.46 2.02 17.00
CA ILE A 652 12.35 2.59 18.03
C ILE A 652 11.62 2.73 19.37
N ARG A 653 10.36 3.16 19.35
CA ARG A 653 9.55 3.29 20.55
C ARG A 653 9.36 1.94 21.24
N THR A 654 8.94 0.90 20.51
CA THR A 654 8.75 -0.44 21.09
C THR A 654 10.05 -1.02 21.62
N LEU A 655 11.18 -0.81 20.93
CA LEU A 655 12.52 -1.14 21.42
C LEU A 655 12.84 -0.47 22.76
N ILE A 656 12.53 0.83 22.90
CA ILE A 656 12.77 1.58 24.12
C ILE A 656 11.81 1.14 25.25
N GLU A 657 10.55 0.85 24.92
CA GLU A 657 9.55 0.37 25.88
C GLU A 657 9.93 -1.02 26.45
N ASP A 658 10.49 -1.91 25.62
CA ASP A 658 10.86 -3.27 26.01
C ASP A 658 12.21 -3.35 26.73
N GLU A 659 13.23 -2.63 26.26
CA GLU A 659 14.63 -2.79 26.68
C GLU A 659 15.19 -1.62 27.50
N GLY A 660 14.51 -0.46 27.46
CA GLY A 660 14.93 0.78 28.10
C GLY A 660 15.87 1.64 27.26
N ALA A 661 15.71 2.96 27.35
CA ALA A 661 16.44 3.93 26.52
C ALA A 661 17.97 3.86 26.70
N VAL A 662 18.46 3.64 27.92
CA VAL A 662 19.90 3.56 28.21
C VAL A 662 20.56 2.40 27.47
N LYS A 663 19.93 1.22 27.49
CA LYS A 663 20.45 0.02 26.84
C LYS A 663 20.47 0.21 25.31
N VAL A 664 19.38 0.71 24.73
CA VAL A 664 19.31 1.02 23.30
C VAL A 664 20.41 2.01 22.90
N ARG A 665 20.59 3.09 23.67
CA ARG A 665 21.66 4.07 23.42
C ARG A 665 23.06 3.47 23.51
N SER A 666 23.33 2.61 24.50
CA SER A 666 24.61 1.92 24.63
C SER A 666 24.88 0.99 23.43
N ILE A 667 23.85 0.31 22.91
CA ILE A 667 23.98 -0.54 21.71
C ILE A 667 24.28 0.31 20.47
N ILE A 668 23.60 1.44 20.29
CA ILE A 668 23.85 2.40 19.19
C ILE A 668 25.31 2.85 19.24
N GLN A 669 25.80 3.28 20.42
CA GLN A 669 27.18 3.74 20.62
C GLN A 669 28.23 2.63 20.46
N ALA A 670 27.88 1.38 20.77
CA ALA A 670 28.77 0.23 20.60
C ALA A 670 28.86 -0.27 19.14
N THR A 671 28.05 0.28 18.23
CA THR A 671 28.05 -0.10 16.82
C THR A 671 29.23 0.56 16.10
N SER A 672 29.92 -0.18 15.24
CA SER A 672 31.12 0.29 14.52
C SER A 672 30.84 1.23 13.34
N LEU A 673 29.65 1.84 13.30
CA LEU A 673 29.24 2.75 12.22
C LEU A 673 29.78 4.18 12.47
N PRO A 674 29.91 5.00 11.42
CA PRO A 674 30.34 6.39 11.56
C PRO A 674 29.45 7.21 12.50
N GLN A 675 30.05 8.10 13.31
CA GLN A 675 29.31 8.88 14.33
C GLN A 675 28.19 9.75 13.72
N ASN A 676 28.43 10.34 12.54
CA ASN A 676 27.45 11.11 11.80
C ASN A 676 26.17 10.33 11.50
N VAL A 677 26.29 9.02 11.22
CA VAL A 677 25.16 8.13 10.97
C VAL A 677 24.41 7.80 12.26
N LEU A 678 25.14 7.54 13.34
CA LEU A 678 24.56 7.26 14.66
C LEU A 678 23.73 8.46 15.16
N ASP A 679 24.24 9.68 14.95
CA ASP A 679 23.57 10.91 15.36
C ASP A 679 22.18 11.11 14.73
N LEU A 680 21.95 10.58 13.52
CA LEU A 680 20.63 10.62 12.86
C LEU A 680 19.56 9.87 13.67
N THR A 681 19.93 8.74 14.28
CA THR A 681 18.99 7.93 15.06
C THR A 681 18.58 8.57 16.38
N HIS A 682 19.40 9.49 16.91
CA HIS A 682 19.09 10.21 18.15
C HIS A 682 17.86 11.12 18.02
N HIS A 683 17.47 11.53 16.80
CA HIS A 683 16.25 12.31 16.60
C HIS A 683 14.98 11.56 17.09
N TYR A 684 14.80 10.30 16.69
CA TYR A 684 13.63 9.52 17.11
C TYR A 684 13.65 9.20 18.60
N ALA A 685 14.82 8.95 19.18
CA ALA A 685 14.95 8.78 20.64
C ALA A 685 14.60 10.08 21.39
N ALA A 686 15.03 11.24 20.89
CA ALA A 686 14.67 12.54 21.45
C ALA A 686 13.16 12.80 21.35
N LEU A 687 12.52 12.36 20.27
CA LEU A 687 11.07 12.44 20.10
C LEU A 687 10.32 11.58 21.14
N CYS A 688 10.76 10.34 21.35
CA CYS A 688 10.20 9.46 22.39
C CYS A 688 10.34 10.10 23.79
N ALA A 689 11.49 10.73 24.07
CA ALA A 689 11.71 11.44 25.32
C ALA A 689 10.80 12.69 25.46
N ALA A 690 10.63 13.46 24.39
CA ALA A 690 9.74 14.63 24.36
C ALA A 690 8.27 14.24 24.65
N PHE A 691 7.85 13.07 24.17
CA PHE A 691 6.52 12.51 24.43
C PHE A 691 6.38 11.75 25.74
N ARG A 692 7.47 11.58 26.50
CA ARG A 692 7.54 10.81 27.74
C ARG A 692 7.02 9.38 27.56
N SER A 693 7.45 8.72 26.48
CA SER A 693 7.13 7.32 26.24
C SER A 693 7.67 6.42 27.37
N SER A 694 7.01 5.29 27.62
CA SER A 694 7.46 4.35 28.66
C SER A 694 8.90 3.88 28.40
N GLY A 695 9.71 3.72 29.45
CA GLY A 695 11.11 3.30 29.31
C GLY A 695 12.10 4.40 28.90
N THR A 696 11.64 5.66 28.75
CA THR A 696 12.51 6.84 28.47
C THR A 696 13.11 7.48 29.73
N GLU A 697 12.72 7.02 30.92
CA GLU A 697 13.27 7.46 32.20
C GLU A 697 14.68 6.85 32.42
N GLY A 698 15.70 7.37 31.73
CA GLY A 698 17.07 6.88 31.86
C GLY A 698 18.12 7.60 31.04
#